data_AF-A0A7S4UIS0-F1
#
_entry.id   AF-A0A7S4UIS0-F1
#
_cell.length_a   1.000
_cell.length_b   1.000
_cell.length_c   1.000
_cell.angle_alpha   90.00
_cell.angle_beta   90.00
_cell.angle_gamma   90.00
#
_symmetry.space_group_name_H-M   'P 1'
#
loop_
_entity.id
_entity.type
_entity.pdbx_description
1 polymer ?
#
loop_
_entity_poly.entity_id
_entity_poly.type
_entity_poly.pdbx_seq_one_letter_code
_entity_poly.pdbx_strand_id
1 'polypeptide(L)'
;MGLRKREEPPSPANAWVASPPPGSPPGVAMKFFNFLQRCSQLGLRLAKFLLTANVEQYFLYNGILYLILGGITYLTNGNSHDFLCNIPPQASYGGRGCEFCSDKLLLCPKQDCWWMAENLTYMRSADSPDKSYYQQRLESSLDSDCRDLVVAAGGPRSMLSGIITQRASSGGVSPTAGCVTYHCAVLLNAVLRSESTDLAGLGMEGAAKCTDEYGVKLATTPEKKEECTCDGEVLALTVEEASSFNALCGSMAASLTGLDMFRLNLRKTKDACYADTAIAYYTIMMTYQPERASQTFHNMNCSYLTQTAFTAFEWLTLKDYNTQLYVSGRSRYTFSVPSICVLDFCDIFNQTLYYDKCYWADDQSLSAMTLDDFNSVSSNCPGKGFTVEAICKLINNGPVSLCGQYITSSASTGTSAAPTPSPSPAGGGATSRRLGTAAHQPRRAAAGAVAASGGHQPCTPGSGDVGRVCVPGSADVLSALHGGLTGAPRPPSLPAPGEAPLLGRPPEPPPAILPGIASAGGTARKLQTQSASTQQSSSVNNDDLPDWVVSSYSQCTCLTQCTEGMQYRSVTCPSGMTCKEPKPSTSKSCVCGHCTDCQIQLVLKGLTAIYMFQGISCLLLWLAFWAVSYLKEDELSEMSCGTKFLGCFCKVWPVLVRIVVYVTLCFVLFISFVVIPGTGYMNLCSSVESLWMLAIVISVCFVLQLAAGIIMKRKPMPPWLHNSVKSGIATLLMAPIRAIGP
;
A
#
# COMPACT_ATOMS: atom_id res chain seq x y z
N MET A 1 -7.18 82.44 -33.27
CA MET A 1 -8.40 81.88 -33.87
C MET A 1 -9.17 81.14 -32.78
N GLY A 2 -10.16 81.80 -32.18
CA GLY A 2 -10.95 81.26 -31.06
C GLY A 2 -12.19 80.53 -31.55
N LEU A 3 -12.31 79.26 -31.18
CA LEU A 3 -13.50 78.44 -31.45
C LEU A 3 -14.44 78.48 -30.24
N ARG A 4 -15.62 79.06 -30.47
CA ARG A 4 -16.77 79.10 -29.55
C ARG A 4 -17.22 77.69 -29.17
N LYS A 5 -17.33 77.46 -27.86
CA LYS A 5 -17.99 76.30 -27.24
C LYS A 5 -19.50 76.46 -27.43
N ARG A 6 -20.17 75.49 -28.06
CA ARG A 6 -21.65 75.41 -28.09
C ARG A 6 -22.12 74.99 -26.70
N GLU A 7 -22.96 75.82 -26.09
CA GLU A 7 -23.75 75.47 -24.91
C GLU A 7 -24.98 74.66 -25.36
N GLU A 8 -25.16 73.48 -24.76
CA GLU A 8 -26.38 72.68 -24.90
C GLU A 8 -27.46 73.22 -23.94
N PRO A 9 -28.75 73.24 -24.35
CA PRO A 9 -29.83 73.70 -23.50
C PRO A 9 -30.14 72.69 -22.37
N PRO A 10 -30.56 73.16 -21.18
CA PRO A 10 -30.92 72.29 -20.07
C PRO A 10 -32.21 71.51 -20.36
N SER A 11 -32.16 70.20 -20.15
CA SER A 11 -33.30 69.28 -20.19
C SER A 11 -34.26 69.55 -19.01
N PRO A 12 -35.58 69.73 -19.25
CA PRO A 12 -36.56 69.84 -18.18
C PRO A 12 -37.18 68.46 -17.92
N ALA A 13 -36.56 67.67 -17.06
CA ALA A 13 -37.17 66.43 -16.56
C ALA A 13 -36.69 66.15 -15.14
N ASN A 14 -37.27 66.85 -14.16
CA ASN A 14 -37.30 66.45 -12.75
C ASN A 14 -38.39 67.28 -12.04
N ALA A 15 -39.64 66.98 -12.34
CA ALA A 15 -40.76 67.28 -11.47
C ALA A 15 -41.36 65.94 -11.05
N TRP A 16 -41.73 65.83 -9.76
CA TRP A 16 -42.28 64.65 -9.08
C TRP A 16 -41.27 63.68 -8.45
N VAL A 17 -40.56 64.16 -7.41
CA VAL A 17 -40.18 63.29 -6.29
C VAL A 17 -40.96 63.78 -5.07
N ALA A 18 -41.91 62.96 -4.62
CA ALA A 18 -42.70 63.22 -3.42
C ALA A 18 -41.78 63.28 -2.20
N SER A 19 -41.93 64.33 -1.38
CA SER A 19 -41.27 64.46 -0.10
C SER A 19 -41.68 63.30 0.82
N PRO A 20 -40.73 62.51 1.37
CA PRO A 20 -41.06 61.51 2.36
C PRO A 20 -41.55 62.17 3.66
N PRO A 21 -42.48 61.54 4.39
CA PRO A 21 -43.02 62.08 5.63
C PRO A 21 -41.92 62.22 6.71
N PRO A 22 -41.95 63.30 7.51
CA PRO A 22 -40.97 63.52 8.57
C PRO A 22 -41.21 62.52 9.71
N GLY A 23 -40.19 61.72 10.04
CA GLY A 23 -40.22 60.88 11.26
C GLY A 23 -39.68 59.45 11.14
N SER A 24 -39.20 59.00 9.98
CA SER A 24 -38.54 57.69 9.90
C SER A 24 -37.04 57.81 10.23
N PRO A 25 -36.50 56.96 11.14
CA PRO A 25 -35.07 56.96 11.43
C PRO A 25 -34.29 56.59 10.16
N PRO A 26 -33.13 57.21 9.87
CA PRO A 26 -32.38 56.98 8.65
C PRO A 26 -32.02 55.49 8.55
N GLY A 27 -32.81 54.79 7.73
CA GLY A 27 -32.84 53.34 7.67
C GLY A 27 -31.49 52.78 7.26
N VAL A 28 -31.14 51.67 7.90
CA VAL A 28 -29.98 50.80 7.59
C VAL A 28 -29.84 50.55 6.08
N ALA A 29 -30.95 50.53 5.35
CA ALA A 29 -31.01 50.44 3.88
C ALA A 29 -30.23 51.55 3.14
N MET A 30 -30.27 52.81 3.60
CA MET A 30 -29.55 53.91 2.95
C MET A 30 -28.04 53.85 3.23
N LYS A 31 -27.62 53.29 4.37
CA LYS A 31 -26.20 53.00 4.66
C LYS A 31 -25.68 51.82 3.82
N PHE A 32 -26.50 50.80 3.63
CA PHE A 32 -26.18 49.65 2.79
C PHE A 32 -26.06 50.02 1.30
N PHE A 33 -26.96 50.86 0.79
CA PHE A 33 -26.89 51.35 -0.60
C PHE A 33 -25.65 52.22 -0.85
N ASN A 34 -25.30 53.09 0.09
CA ASN A 34 -24.06 53.88 0.03
C ASN A 34 -22.80 53.00 0.11
N PHE A 35 -22.84 51.90 0.86
CA PHE A 35 -21.74 50.93 0.92
C PHE A 35 -21.58 50.20 -0.43
N LEU A 36 -22.67 49.69 -1.01
CA LEU A 36 -22.64 49.05 -2.33
C LEU A 36 -22.18 49.99 -3.44
N GLN A 37 -22.60 51.27 -3.40
CA GLN A 37 -22.15 52.28 -4.36
C GLN A 37 -20.66 52.60 -4.18
N ARG A 38 -20.15 52.65 -2.94
CA ARG A 38 -18.71 52.82 -2.69
C ARG A 38 -17.90 51.60 -3.13
N CYS A 39 -18.41 50.38 -2.92
CA CYS A 39 -17.78 49.15 -3.39
C CYS A 39 -17.78 49.06 -4.93
N SER A 40 -18.86 49.46 -5.62
CA SER A 40 -18.89 49.47 -7.09
C SER A 40 -18.01 50.59 -7.66
N GLN A 41 -17.95 51.77 -7.04
CA GLN A 41 -17.02 52.83 -7.44
C GLN A 41 -15.56 52.43 -7.18
N LEU A 42 -15.28 51.73 -6.08
CA LEU A 42 -13.95 51.17 -5.82
C LEU A 42 -13.61 50.11 -6.86
N GLY A 43 -14.54 49.19 -7.18
CA GLY A 43 -14.38 48.17 -8.21
C GLY A 43 -14.19 48.76 -9.61
N LEU A 44 -14.93 49.81 -9.98
CA LEU A 44 -14.78 50.51 -11.26
C LEU A 44 -13.47 51.30 -11.32
N ARG A 45 -13.03 51.90 -10.21
CA ARG A 45 -11.72 52.56 -10.11
C ARG A 45 -10.59 51.54 -10.16
N LEU A 46 -10.73 50.39 -9.51
CA LEU A 46 -9.79 49.27 -9.60
C LEU A 46 -9.74 48.76 -11.03
N ALA A 47 -10.88 48.51 -11.67
CA ALA A 47 -10.97 48.05 -13.05
C ALA A 47 -10.35 49.07 -14.00
N LYS A 48 -10.64 50.36 -13.82
CA LYS A 48 -10.05 51.42 -14.64
C LYS A 48 -8.54 51.53 -14.40
N PHE A 49 -8.07 51.39 -13.16
CA PHE A 49 -6.65 51.34 -12.82
C PHE A 49 -5.97 50.09 -13.37
N LEU A 50 -6.66 48.95 -13.39
CA LEU A 50 -6.19 47.68 -13.98
C LEU A 50 -6.17 47.75 -15.52
N LEU A 51 -7.06 48.54 -16.12
CA LEU A 51 -7.22 48.66 -17.57
C LEU A 51 -6.48 49.88 -18.17
N THR A 52 -6.02 50.83 -17.36
CA THR A 52 -5.17 51.93 -17.83
C THR A 52 -3.80 51.40 -18.19
N ALA A 53 -3.63 50.90 -19.40
CA ALA A 53 -2.32 50.37 -19.82
C ALA A 53 -1.24 51.48 -19.79
N ASN A 54 -0.52 51.58 -18.67
CA ASN A 54 0.63 52.42 -18.39
C ASN A 54 1.86 51.51 -18.25
N VAL A 55 3.04 51.99 -18.65
CA VAL A 55 4.27 51.19 -18.63
C VAL A 55 4.63 50.75 -17.21
N GLU A 56 4.47 51.63 -16.22
CA GLU A 56 4.67 51.33 -14.79
C GLU A 56 3.79 50.16 -14.33
N GLN A 57 2.47 50.27 -14.57
CA GLN A 57 1.51 49.25 -14.20
C GLN A 57 1.77 47.93 -14.92
N TYR A 58 2.19 47.98 -16.19
CA TYR A 58 2.60 46.78 -16.92
C TYR A 58 3.72 46.03 -16.19
N PHE A 59 4.79 46.72 -15.77
CA PHE A 59 5.88 46.07 -15.03
C PHE A 59 5.44 45.58 -13.65
N LEU A 60 4.57 46.31 -12.94
CA LEU A 60 4.00 45.86 -11.66
C LEU A 60 3.19 44.56 -11.83
N TYR A 61 2.25 44.52 -12.77
CA TYR A 61 1.39 43.36 -12.98
C TYR A 61 2.16 42.14 -13.48
N ASN A 62 3.12 42.33 -14.39
CA ASN A 62 4.00 41.23 -14.80
C ASN A 62 4.88 40.76 -13.64
N GLY A 63 5.40 41.67 -12.82
CA GLY A 63 6.18 41.33 -11.63
C GLY A 63 5.40 40.44 -10.66
N ILE A 64 4.18 40.86 -10.30
CA ILE A 64 3.29 40.07 -9.44
C ILE A 64 2.94 38.72 -10.10
N LEU A 65 2.58 38.72 -11.38
CA LEU A 65 2.22 37.51 -12.10
C LEU A 65 3.37 36.50 -12.14
N TYR A 66 4.60 36.93 -12.42
CA TYR A 66 5.78 36.05 -12.42
C TYR A 66 6.09 35.52 -11.02
N LEU A 67 5.94 36.32 -9.95
CA LEU A 67 6.09 35.82 -8.59
C LEU A 67 5.04 34.76 -8.24
N ILE A 68 3.77 34.97 -8.65
CA ILE A 68 2.70 33.99 -8.47
C ILE A 68 3.03 32.70 -9.25
N LEU A 69 3.42 32.80 -10.51
CA LEU A 69 3.81 31.64 -11.33
C LEU A 69 5.02 30.91 -10.78
N GLY A 70 6.03 31.64 -10.28
CA GLY A 70 7.19 31.06 -9.59
C GLY A 70 6.79 30.30 -8.34
N GLY A 71 5.88 30.87 -7.54
CA GLY A 71 5.31 30.23 -6.36
C GLY A 71 4.51 28.97 -6.69
N ILE A 72 3.62 29.03 -7.69
CA ILE A 72 2.85 27.86 -8.15
C ILE A 72 3.80 26.76 -8.65
N THR A 73 4.79 27.12 -9.48
CA THR A 73 5.78 26.16 -10.01
C THR A 73 6.58 25.50 -8.88
N TYR A 74 6.96 26.28 -7.85
CA TYR A 74 7.67 25.76 -6.68
C TYR A 74 6.83 24.76 -5.88
N LEU A 75 5.54 25.08 -5.65
CA LEU A 75 4.61 24.17 -4.96
C LEU A 75 4.35 22.91 -5.78
N THR A 76 4.16 23.04 -7.09
CA THR A 76 4.01 21.90 -8.00
C THR A 76 5.25 21.02 -8.00
N ASN A 77 6.45 21.59 -7.88
CA ASN A 77 7.69 20.82 -7.84
C ASN A 77 7.73 19.80 -6.68
N GLY A 78 7.23 20.19 -5.50
CA GLY A 78 7.09 19.28 -4.35
C GLY A 78 6.08 18.17 -4.64
N ASN A 79 4.86 18.53 -5.03
CA ASN A 79 3.80 17.56 -5.33
C ASN A 79 4.19 16.60 -6.47
N SER A 80 4.88 17.10 -7.50
CA SER A 80 5.41 16.26 -8.58
C SER A 80 6.53 15.35 -8.10
N HIS A 81 7.36 15.77 -7.14
CA HIS A 81 8.37 14.88 -6.56
C HIS A 81 7.70 13.73 -5.84
N ASP A 82 6.78 14.02 -4.92
CA ASP A 82 6.07 13.01 -4.13
C ASP A 82 5.30 12.04 -5.04
N PHE A 83 4.63 12.57 -6.07
CA PHE A 83 3.97 11.74 -7.06
C PHE A 83 4.95 10.83 -7.80
N LEU A 84 6.06 11.37 -8.32
CA LEU A 84 7.07 10.58 -9.03
C LEU A 84 7.70 9.51 -8.12
N CYS A 85 7.84 9.79 -6.83
CA CYS A 85 8.33 8.86 -5.82
C CYS A 85 7.36 7.72 -5.54
N ASN A 86 6.06 7.92 -5.78
CA ASN A 86 5.05 6.88 -5.66
C ASN A 86 4.95 5.98 -6.92
N ILE A 87 5.54 6.36 -8.06
CA ILE A 87 5.51 5.56 -9.29
C ILE A 87 6.49 4.38 -9.20
N PRO A 88 6.07 3.11 -9.30
CA PRO A 88 6.94 1.97 -9.19
C PRO A 88 7.96 2.00 -10.33
N PRO A 89 9.22 1.64 -10.07
CA PRO A 89 10.28 1.67 -11.07
C PRO A 89 10.10 0.61 -12.19
N GLN A 90 9.24 -0.39 -11.99
CA GLN A 90 9.08 -1.53 -12.90
C GLN A 90 8.33 -1.19 -14.20
N ALA A 91 8.80 -1.75 -15.32
CA ALA A 91 8.30 -1.46 -16.65
C ALA A 91 6.86 -1.93 -16.92
N SER A 92 6.42 -3.01 -16.26
CA SER A 92 5.08 -3.59 -16.43
C SER A 92 3.94 -2.62 -16.08
N TYR A 93 4.22 -1.58 -15.30
CA TYR A 93 3.28 -0.55 -14.87
C TYR A 93 3.59 0.82 -15.46
N GLY A 94 4.28 0.83 -16.61
CA GLY A 94 4.66 2.04 -17.32
C GLY A 94 6.02 2.61 -16.94
N GLY A 95 6.70 2.10 -15.90
CA GLY A 95 8.07 2.48 -15.51
C GLY A 95 9.05 2.38 -16.69
N ARG A 96 10.20 3.07 -16.65
CA ARG A 96 11.26 2.77 -17.65
C ARG A 96 11.85 1.38 -17.45
N GLY A 97 11.61 0.76 -16.28
CA GLY A 97 12.25 -0.45 -15.86
C GLY A 97 13.42 -0.13 -14.93
N CYS A 98 13.70 -1.08 -14.05
CA CYS A 98 14.72 -0.97 -13.02
C CYS A 98 16.14 -0.80 -13.57
N GLU A 99 16.36 -1.14 -14.84
CA GLU A 99 17.65 -1.04 -15.52
C GLU A 99 18.06 0.42 -15.81
N PHE A 100 17.11 1.35 -15.81
CA PHE A 100 17.37 2.77 -16.12
C PHE A 100 17.48 3.65 -14.86
N CYS A 101 17.42 3.05 -13.68
CA CYS A 101 17.66 3.75 -12.43
C CYS A 101 19.15 4.10 -12.30
N SER A 102 19.48 5.34 -11.91
CA SER A 102 20.86 5.71 -11.54
C SER A 102 21.33 5.02 -10.26
N ASP A 103 20.37 4.65 -9.41
CA ASP A 103 20.56 4.01 -8.13
C ASP A 103 20.12 2.55 -8.15
N LYS A 104 20.75 1.71 -7.31
CA LYS A 104 20.41 0.30 -7.19
C LYS A 104 19.22 0.15 -6.25
N LEU A 105 18.05 -0.13 -6.82
CA LEU A 105 16.85 -0.43 -6.05
C LEU A 105 16.75 -1.93 -5.75
N LEU A 106 16.63 -2.29 -4.47
CA LEU A 106 16.63 -3.69 -4.03
C LEU A 106 15.29 -4.39 -4.28
N LEU A 107 14.17 -3.67 -4.23
CA LEU A 107 12.85 -4.23 -4.50
C LEU A 107 12.50 -4.31 -6.00
N CYS A 108 13.34 -3.75 -6.84
CA CYS A 108 13.13 -3.67 -8.27
C CYS A 108 12.94 -5.03 -8.98
N PRO A 109 13.74 -6.08 -8.71
CA PRO A 109 13.54 -7.40 -9.31
C PRO A 109 12.52 -8.27 -8.56
N LYS A 110 11.81 -7.73 -7.57
CA LYS A 110 10.90 -8.52 -6.71
C LYS A 110 9.51 -8.62 -7.31
N GLN A 111 8.78 -9.66 -6.91
CA GLN A 111 7.40 -9.88 -7.32
C GLN A 111 6.48 -8.77 -6.77
N ASP A 112 5.38 -8.51 -7.48
CA ASP A 112 4.46 -7.42 -7.19
C ASP A 112 3.96 -7.44 -5.73
N CYS A 113 3.62 -8.63 -5.23
CA CYS A 113 3.18 -8.79 -3.85
C CYS A 113 4.19 -8.26 -2.82
N TRP A 114 5.49 -8.54 -2.99
CA TRP A 114 6.49 -8.02 -2.06
C TRP A 114 6.61 -6.51 -2.19
N TRP A 115 6.72 -6.01 -3.42
CA TRP A 115 6.86 -4.57 -3.63
C TRP A 115 5.68 -3.80 -3.00
N MET A 116 4.45 -4.27 -3.21
CA MET A 116 3.26 -3.66 -2.63
C MET A 116 3.19 -3.83 -1.10
N ALA A 117 3.59 -4.98 -0.55
CA ALA A 117 3.68 -5.19 0.89
C ALA A 117 4.68 -4.25 1.57
N GLU A 118 5.83 -4.01 0.94
CA GLU A 118 6.80 -3.06 1.46
C GLU A 118 6.27 -1.63 1.40
N ASN A 119 5.64 -1.26 0.27
CA ASN A 119 5.07 0.07 0.09
C ASN A 119 3.92 0.34 1.07
N LEU A 120 3.04 -0.64 1.27
CA LEU A 120 1.98 -0.57 2.27
C LEU A 120 2.56 -0.39 3.67
N THR A 121 3.57 -1.18 4.04
CA THR A 121 4.22 -1.09 5.36
C THR A 121 4.89 0.27 5.56
N TYR A 122 5.50 0.81 4.50
CA TYR A 122 6.08 2.15 4.51
C TYR A 122 5.01 3.23 4.75
N MET A 123 4.00 3.33 3.88
CA MET A 123 2.98 4.37 3.98
C MET A 123 2.16 4.26 5.26
N ARG A 124 1.91 3.04 5.74
CA ARG A 124 1.10 2.83 6.93
C ARG A 124 1.86 3.10 8.23
N SER A 125 3.17 2.82 8.27
CA SER A 125 3.87 2.70 9.55
C SER A 125 5.34 3.15 9.56
N ALA A 126 5.91 3.64 8.45
CA ALA A 126 7.32 4.01 8.39
C ALA A 126 7.69 5.18 7.44
N ASP A 127 6.72 5.99 7.00
CA ASP A 127 6.94 7.17 6.13
C ASP A 127 7.29 8.45 6.88
N SER A 128 7.06 8.49 8.20
CA SER A 128 7.38 9.65 9.02
C SER A 128 7.97 9.25 10.39
N PRO A 129 8.82 10.10 11.00
CA PRO A 129 9.52 9.78 12.25
C PRO A 129 8.64 9.45 13.45
N ASP A 130 7.37 9.85 13.44
CA ASP A 130 6.37 9.58 14.47
C ASP A 130 5.73 8.19 14.35
N LYS A 131 5.92 7.48 13.23
CA LYS A 131 5.34 6.15 13.04
C LYS A 131 6.24 5.04 13.61
N SER A 132 5.58 3.96 14.05
CA SER A 132 6.17 2.90 14.89
C SER A 132 7.33 2.13 14.25
N TYR A 133 7.42 2.08 12.92
CA TYR A 133 8.44 1.33 12.19
C TYR A 133 9.42 2.21 11.42
N TYR A 134 9.38 3.54 11.58
CA TYR A 134 10.31 4.44 10.88
C TYR A 134 11.77 4.15 11.24
N GLN A 135 12.06 4.03 12.54
CA GLN A 135 13.42 3.77 13.01
C GLN A 135 13.92 2.39 12.59
N GLN A 136 13.07 1.37 12.63
CA GLN A 136 13.40 -0.01 12.25
C GLN A 136 13.63 -0.12 10.74
N ARG A 137 12.89 0.65 9.94
CA ARG A 137 13.13 0.77 8.50
C ARG A 137 14.49 1.40 8.22
N LEU A 138 14.83 2.49 8.92
CA LEU A 138 16.13 3.13 8.78
C LEU A 138 17.27 2.19 9.19
N GLU A 139 17.13 1.48 10.31
CA GLU A 139 18.11 0.46 10.73
C GLU A 139 18.23 -0.67 9.70
N SER A 140 17.11 -1.13 9.13
CA SER A 140 17.09 -2.14 8.07
C SER A 140 17.83 -1.70 6.81
N SER A 141 17.65 -0.44 6.38
CA SER A 141 18.30 0.08 5.16
C SER A 141 19.81 0.31 5.35
N LEU A 142 20.24 0.57 6.58
CA LEU A 142 21.65 0.76 6.95
C LEU A 142 22.38 -0.57 7.21
N ASP A 143 21.65 -1.67 7.41
CA ASP A 143 22.17 -2.99 7.72
C ASP A 143 22.63 -3.75 6.45
N SER A 144 23.93 -4.04 6.37
CA SER A 144 24.50 -4.76 5.23
C SER A 144 24.04 -6.20 5.12
N ASP A 145 23.89 -6.92 6.24
CA ASP A 145 23.45 -8.31 6.24
C ASP A 145 21.97 -8.40 5.84
N CYS A 146 21.16 -7.47 6.35
CA CYS A 146 19.76 -7.34 5.95
C CYS A 146 19.64 -7.10 4.44
N ARG A 147 20.41 -6.17 3.88
CA ARG A 147 20.41 -5.92 2.43
C ARG A 147 20.73 -7.18 1.64
N ASP A 148 21.76 -7.93 2.02
CA ASP A 148 22.17 -9.11 1.26
C ASP A 148 21.09 -10.19 1.27
N LEU A 149 20.35 -10.32 2.39
CA LEU A 149 19.14 -11.13 2.46
C LEU A 149 18.01 -10.59 1.57
N VAL A 150 17.76 -9.28 1.56
CA VAL A 150 16.75 -8.67 0.67
C VAL A 150 17.09 -8.96 -0.79
N VAL A 151 18.36 -8.86 -1.18
CA VAL A 151 18.81 -9.21 -2.54
C VAL A 151 18.52 -10.68 -2.87
N ALA A 152 18.81 -11.59 -1.94
CA ALA A 152 18.68 -13.04 -2.15
C ALA A 152 17.22 -13.54 -2.12
N ALA A 153 16.35 -12.95 -1.32
CA ALA A 153 14.98 -13.41 -1.16
C ALA A 153 14.12 -13.14 -2.42
N GLY A 154 13.06 -13.92 -2.63
CA GLY A 154 12.09 -13.75 -3.73
C GLY A 154 10.76 -13.09 -3.31
N GLY A 155 10.47 -13.07 -2.00
CA GLY A 155 9.24 -12.55 -1.38
C GLY A 155 9.39 -12.41 0.14
N PRO A 156 8.39 -11.82 0.84
CA PRO A 156 8.44 -11.58 2.28
C PRO A 156 8.67 -12.86 3.11
N ARG A 157 8.05 -13.97 2.71
CA ARG A 157 8.25 -15.31 3.32
C ARG A 157 9.72 -15.75 3.26
N SER A 158 10.30 -15.72 2.07
CA SER A 158 11.70 -16.13 1.87
C SER A 158 12.70 -15.19 2.56
N MET A 159 12.34 -13.91 2.72
CA MET A 159 13.15 -12.94 3.48
C MET A 159 13.29 -13.38 4.95
N LEU A 160 12.17 -13.67 5.64
CA LEU A 160 12.22 -14.13 7.03
C LEU A 160 12.90 -15.51 7.17
N SER A 161 12.68 -16.40 6.21
CA SER A 161 13.36 -17.72 6.17
C SER A 161 14.88 -17.56 6.05
N GLY A 162 15.33 -16.59 5.24
CA GLY A 162 16.73 -16.21 5.11
C GLY A 162 17.32 -15.68 6.42
N ILE A 163 16.59 -14.82 7.13
CA ILE A 163 17.01 -14.30 8.46
C ILE A 163 17.21 -15.45 9.45
N ILE A 164 16.27 -16.39 9.53
CA ILE A 164 16.36 -17.55 10.44
C ILE A 164 17.56 -18.42 10.09
N THR A 165 17.75 -18.72 8.80
CA THR A 165 18.85 -19.55 8.31
C THR A 165 20.20 -18.88 8.59
N GLN A 166 20.30 -17.56 8.37
CA GLN A 166 21.52 -16.81 8.68
C GLN A 166 21.81 -16.84 10.18
N ARG A 167 20.82 -16.56 11.04
CA ARG A 167 20.98 -16.62 12.51
C ARG A 167 21.41 -17.99 13.02
N ALA A 168 20.96 -19.07 12.37
CA ALA A 168 21.36 -20.43 12.73
C ALA A 168 22.80 -20.78 12.28
N SER A 169 23.31 -20.12 11.22
CA SER A 169 24.59 -20.47 10.59
C SER A 169 25.74 -19.51 10.93
N SER A 170 25.46 -18.25 11.24
CA SER A 170 26.50 -17.25 11.48
C SER A 170 26.89 -17.20 12.96
N GLY A 171 28.15 -17.49 13.25
CA GLY A 171 28.74 -17.39 14.60
C GLY A 171 28.87 -15.96 15.15
N GLY A 172 27.93 -15.05 14.84
CA GLY A 172 27.87 -13.69 15.38
C GLY A 172 27.41 -12.59 14.41
N VAL A 173 27.24 -12.89 13.11
CA VAL A 173 26.84 -11.90 12.09
C VAL A 173 25.36 -12.09 11.74
N SER A 174 24.48 -11.41 12.46
CA SER A 174 23.02 -11.50 12.29
C SER A 174 22.47 -10.15 11.86
N PRO A 175 21.43 -10.12 11.00
CA PRO A 175 20.63 -8.93 10.79
C PRO A 175 20.18 -8.31 12.11
N THR A 176 20.20 -6.99 12.14
CA THR A 176 19.79 -6.12 13.24
C THR A 176 18.35 -6.38 13.67
N ALA A 177 18.03 -6.01 14.91
CA ALA A 177 16.66 -6.08 15.40
C ALA A 177 15.69 -5.23 14.56
N GLY A 178 16.14 -4.06 14.07
CA GLY A 178 15.40 -3.21 13.14
C GLY A 178 15.04 -3.91 11.83
N CYS A 179 16.01 -4.57 11.18
CA CYS A 179 15.76 -5.39 9.98
C CYS A 179 14.68 -6.44 10.21
N VAL A 180 14.82 -7.23 11.28
CA VAL A 180 13.84 -8.29 11.60
C VAL A 180 12.47 -7.70 11.84
N THR A 181 12.38 -6.65 12.66
CA THR A 181 11.11 -6.01 13.03
C THR A 181 10.38 -5.46 11.81
N TYR A 182 11.11 -4.74 10.94
CA TYR A 182 10.53 -4.15 9.74
C TYR A 182 10.03 -5.22 8.76
N HIS A 183 10.84 -6.25 8.47
CA HIS A 183 10.41 -7.30 7.53
C HIS A 183 9.36 -8.25 8.12
N CYS A 184 9.25 -8.36 9.45
CA CYS A 184 8.08 -8.97 10.08
C CYS A 184 6.81 -8.18 9.77
N ALA A 185 6.84 -6.84 9.91
CA ALA A 185 5.70 -5.99 9.56
C ALA A 185 5.34 -6.08 8.06
N VAL A 186 6.34 -6.20 7.17
CA VAL A 186 6.12 -6.43 5.74
C VAL A 186 5.38 -7.75 5.50
N LEU A 187 5.83 -8.86 6.10
CA LEU A 187 5.13 -10.14 5.96
C LEU A 187 3.71 -10.05 6.53
N LEU A 188 3.52 -9.40 7.68
CA LEU A 188 2.21 -9.22 8.29
C LEU A 188 1.27 -8.45 7.36
N ASN A 189 1.69 -7.33 6.78
CA ASN A 189 0.87 -6.59 5.80
C ASN A 189 0.61 -7.39 4.52
N ALA A 190 1.51 -8.31 4.14
CA ALA A 190 1.33 -9.18 2.98
C ALA A 190 0.31 -10.31 3.24
N VAL A 191 0.21 -10.80 4.47
CA VAL A 191 -0.57 -12.01 4.83
C VAL A 191 -1.85 -11.69 5.60
N LEU A 192 -1.81 -10.71 6.51
CA LEU A 192 -2.89 -10.43 7.44
C LEU A 192 -3.90 -9.44 6.88
N ARG A 193 -5.09 -9.99 6.63
CA ARG A 193 -6.26 -9.30 6.11
C ARG A 193 -6.94 -8.35 7.10
N SER A 194 -6.68 -8.51 8.41
CA SER A 194 -7.44 -7.80 9.46
C SER A 194 -7.21 -6.30 9.49
N GLU A 195 -6.16 -5.82 8.83
CA GLU A 195 -5.75 -4.42 8.90
C GLU A 195 -5.78 -3.70 7.54
N SER A 196 -5.76 -4.42 6.42
CA SER A 196 -6.06 -3.88 5.08
C SER A 196 -6.50 -5.00 4.14
N THR A 197 -7.47 -4.72 3.27
CA THR A 197 -7.85 -5.59 2.15
C THR A 197 -7.12 -5.23 0.86
N ASP A 198 -6.06 -4.43 0.92
CA ASP A 198 -5.37 -3.97 -0.28
C ASP A 198 -4.61 -5.12 -0.96
N LEU A 199 -3.88 -5.95 -0.21
CA LEU A 199 -2.96 -6.92 -0.83
C LEU A 199 -3.53 -8.34 -0.96
N ALA A 200 -4.33 -8.77 0.00
CA ALA A 200 -4.87 -10.12 0.04
C ALA A 200 -6.40 -10.08 0.20
N GLY A 201 -7.11 -10.76 -0.71
CA GLY A 201 -8.56 -10.82 -0.72
C GLY A 201 -9.06 -12.19 -0.32
N LEU A 202 -10.38 -12.32 -0.24
CA LEU A 202 -11.03 -13.54 0.20
C LEU A 202 -11.30 -14.55 -0.94
N GLY A 203 -10.89 -14.27 -2.16
CA GLY A 203 -10.87 -15.23 -3.29
C GLY A 203 -12.21 -15.83 -3.71
N MET A 204 -13.32 -15.51 -3.04
CA MET A 204 -14.65 -16.06 -3.31
C MET A 204 -15.63 -14.99 -3.75
N GLU A 205 -16.51 -15.37 -4.69
CA GLU A 205 -17.61 -14.55 -5.16
C GLU A 205 -18.46 -14.06 -3.97
N GLY A 206 -18.48 -12.75 -3.73
CA GLY A 206 -19.23 -12.12 -2.63
C GLY A 206 -18.42 -11.78 -1.38
N ALA A 207 -17.15 -12.20 -1.28
CA ALA A 207 -16.28 -11.82 -0.19
C ALA A 207 -15.60 -10.46 -0.44
N ALA A 208 -15.12 -9.78 0.61
CA ALA A 208 -14.60 -8.41 0.55
C ALA A 208 -13.65 -8.21 -0.65
N LYS A 209 -14.07 -7.37 -1.60
CA LYS A 209 -13.27 -6.99 -2.76
C LYS A 209 -11.96 -6.39 -2.25
N CYS A 210 -10.84 -6.75 -2.89
CA CYS A 210 -9.61 -6.07 -2.57
C CYS A 210 -9.74 -4.58 -2.85
N THR A 211 -9.22 -3.79 -1.92
CA THR A 211 -9.28 -2.33 -1.95
C THR A 211 -7.97 -1.75 -2.46
N ASP A 212 -7.94 -0.43 -2.63
CA ASP A 212 -6.73 0.34 -2.88
C ASP A 212 -6.78 1.57 -1.96
N GLU A 213 -7.12 1.34 -0.69
CA GLU A 213 -7.36 2.42 0.27
C GLU A 213 -6.10 3.26 0.47
N TYR A 214 -4.93 2.61 0.47
CA TYR A 214 -3.65 3.25 0.64
C TYR A 214 -3.00 3.67 -0.69
N GLY A 215 -3.67 3.46 -1.83
CA GLY A 215 -3.10 3.79 -3.14
C GLY A 215 -1.84 2.98 -3.48
N VAL A 216 -1.66 1.81 -2.87
CA VAL A 216 -0.50 0.94 -3.09
C VAL A 216 -0.51 0.30 -4.48
N LYS A 217 -1.71 0.18 -5.08
CA LYS A 217 -1.88 -0.42 -6.40
C LYS A 217 -1.77 0.65 -7.47
N LEU A 218 -0.66 0.64 -8.18
CA LEU A 218 -0.50 1.45 -9.39
C LEU A 218 -1.21 0.80 -10.57
N ALA A 219 -2.52 0.73 -10.43
CA ALA A 219 -3.39 0.20 -11.44
C ALA A 219 -3.67 1.31 -12.46
N THR A 220 -3.07 1.17 -13.65
CA THR A 220 -3.43 1.96 -14.84
C THR A 220 -4.87 1.73 -15.28
N THR A 221 -5.50 0.64 -14.81
CA THR A 221 -6.89 0.27 -15.08
C THR A 221 -7.65 0.04 -13.77
N PRO A 222 -8.95 0.40 -13.68
CA PRO A 222 -9.76 0.16 -12.48
C PRO A 222 -9.77 -1.30 -12.01
N GLU A 223 -9.70 -2.27 -12.93
CA GLU A 223 -9.71 -3.71 -12.65
C GLU A 223 -8.53 -4.15 -11.76
N LYS A 224 -7.33 -3.62 -12.00
CA LYS A 224 -6.15 -3.94 -11.20
C LYS A 224 -6.23 -3.36 -9.78
N LYS A 225 -7.10 -2.38 -9.50
CA LYS A 225 -7.35 -1.90 -8.13
C LYS A 225 -8.13 -2.92 -7.31
N GLU A 226 -8.99 -3.70 -7.97
CA GLU A 226 -9.79 -4.74 -7.33
C GLU A 226 -9.05 -6.09 -7.24
N GLU A 227 -7.89 -6.24 -7.90
CA GLU A 227 -7.09 -7.46 -7.89
C GLU A 227 -6.22 -7.56 -6.63
N CYS A 228 -6.15 -8.75 -6.05
CA CYS A 228 -5.39 -9.04 -4.84
C CYS A 228 -4.03 -9.63 -5.19
N THR A 229 -3.01 -8.78 -5.20
CA THR A 229 -1.69 -9.14 -5.74
C THR A 229 -0.93 -10.16 -4.90
N CYS A 230 -1.29 -10.31 -3.62
CA CYS A 230 -0.69 -11.29 -2.70
C CYS A 230 -1.50 -12.59 -2.57
N ASP A 231 -2.57 -12.77 -3.34
CA ASP A 231 -3.33 -14.02 -3.33
C ASP A 231 -2.60 -15.09 -4.15
N GLY A 232 -2.08 -16.13 -3.50
CA GLY A 232 -1.37 -17.21 -4.22
C GLY A 232 -0.63 -18.20 -3.33
N GLU A 233 0.05 -19.16 -3.97
CA GLU A 233 0.99 -20.09 -3.31
C GLU A 233 2.23 -19.36 -2.78
N VAL A 234 2.56 -18.20 -3.35
CA VAL A 234 3.75 -17.39 -3.02
C VAL A 234 3.82 -17.03 -1.53
N LEU A 235 2.67 -16.84 -0.88
CA LEU A 235 2.57 -16.50 0.55
C LEU A 235 1.97 -17.60 1.42
N ALA A 236 1.74 -18.80 0.89
CA ALA A 236 1.29 -19.92 1.70
C ALA A 236 2.38 -20.24 2.73
N LEU A 237 2.13 -19.94 4.02
CA LEU A 237 3.03 -20.32 5.10
C LEU A 237 2.69 -21.73 5.57
N THR A 238 3.71 -22.57 5.70
CA THR A 238 3.56 -23.82 6.46
C THR A 238 3.43 -23.50 7.95
N VAL A 239 2.87 -24.42 8.72
CA VAL A 239 2.70 -24.22 10.17
C VAL A 239 4.05 -24.12 10.90
N GLU A 240 5.05 -24.85 10.41
CA GLU A 240 6.42 -24.78 10.93
C GLU A 240 7.06 -23.40 10.67
N GLU A 241 6.89 -22.86 9.46
CA GLU A 241 7.33 -21.50 9.14
C GLU A 241 6.58 -20.46 9.95
N ALA A 242 5.26 -20.57 10.09
CA ALA A 242 4.46 -19.66 10.91
C ALA A 242 4.93 -19.67 12.37
N SER A 243 5.20 -20.86 12.93
CA SER A 243 5.77 -20.99 14.28
C SER A 243 7.17 -20.36 14.39
N SER A 244 8.03 -20.59 13.40
CA SER A 244 9.38 -20.04 13.36
C SER A 244 9.38 -18.52 13.18
N PHE A 245 8.46 -17.98 12.37
CA PHE A 245 8.25 -16.55 12.19
C PHE A 245 7.64 -15.93 13.43
N ASN A 246 6.73 -16.61 14.12
CA ASN A 246 6.21 -16.16 15.40
C ASN A 246 7.32 -16.07 16.46
N ALA A 247 8.20 -17.07 16.53
CA ALA A 247 9.39 -17.04 17.39
C ALA A 247 10.36 -15.90 17.02
N LEU A 248 10.54 -15.62 15.73
CA LEU A 248 11.41 -14.56 15.23
C LEU A 248 10.85 -13.15 15.49
N CYS A 249 9.56 -12.95 15.23
CA CYS A 249 8.88 -11.66 15.23
C CYS A 249 8.25 -11.31 16.59
N GLY A 250 8.19 -12.25 17.52
CA GLY A 250 7.63 -12.06 18.86
C GLY A 250 6.17 -11.62 18.82
N SER A 251 5.80 -10.63 19.63
CA SER A 251 4.42 -10.17 19.77
C SER A 251 3.80 -9.61 18.48
N MET A 252 4.60 -9.14 17.51
CA MET A 252 4.07 -8.67 16.23
C MET A 252 3.43 -9.79 15.43
N ALA A 253 3.96 -11.00 15.55
CA ALA A 253 3.45 -12.20 14.89
C ALA A 253 2.47 -12.98 15.77
N ALA A 254 2.01 -12.40 16.89
CA ALA A 254 0.91 -12.98 17.66
C ALA A 254 -0.36 -13.13 16.82
N SER A 255 -0.49 -12.41 15.71
CA SER A 255 -1.54 -12.54 14.70
C SER A 255 -1.19 -13.49 13.54
N LEU A 256 0.05 -14.00 13.46
CA LEU A 256 0.44 -15.15 12.62
C LEU A 256 0.30 -16.45 13.41
N THR A 257 -0.73 -16.56 14.25
CA THR A 257 -0.99 -17.82 14.93
C THR A 257 -1.31 -18.91 13.90
N GLY A 258 -1.06 -20.17 14.29
CA GLY A 258 -1.53 -21.31 13.49
C GLY A 258 -3.02 -21.21 13.15
N LEU A 259 -3.83 -20.62 14.04
CA LEU A 259 -5.25 -20.35 13.83
C LEU A 259 -5.50 -19.34 12.70
N ASP A 260 -4.75 -18.23 12.63
CA ASP A 260 -4.97 -17.22 11.60
C ASP A 260 -4.53 -17.71 10.22
N MET A 261 -3.40 -18.43 10.15
CA MET A 261 -3.01 -19.13 8.92
C MET A 261 -4.02 -20.20 8.51
N PHE A 262 -4.57 -20.92 9.48
CA PHE A 262 -5.61 -21.89 9.26
C PHE A 262 -6.91 -21.23 8.75
N ARG A 263 -7.33 -20.12 9.36
CA ARG A 263 -8.47 -19.29 8.91
C ARG A 263 -8.27 -18.80 7.47
N LEU A 264 -7.06 -18.36 7.14
CA LEU A 264 -6.70 -17.92 5.79
C LEU A 264 -6.81 -19.08 4.78
N ASN A 265 -6.27 -20.24 5.12
CA ASN A 265 -6.33 -21.44 4.27
C ASN A 265 -7.77 -21.91 4.06
N LEU A 266 -8.58 -21.95 5.12
CA LEU A 266 -10.00 -22.30 5.03
C LEU A 266 -10.73 -21.37 4.05
N ARG A 267 -10.60 -20.06 4.24
CA ARG A 267 -11.26 -19.08 3.38
C ARG A 267 -10.77 -19.10 1.94
N LYS A 268 -9.54 -19.58 1.69
CA LYS A 268 -8.97 -19.68 0.33
C LYS A 268 -9.45 -20.92 -0.41
N THR A 269 -9.68 -22.01 0.30
CA THR A 269 -9.86 -23.35 -0.31
C THR A 269 -11.28 -23.89 -0.18
N LYS A 270 -12.08 -23.33 0.74
CA LYS A 270 -13.44 -23.78 1.05
C LYS A 270 -14.45 -22.72 0.74
N ASP A 271 -15.69 -23.16 0.52
CA ASP A 271 -16.86 -22.30 0.42
C ASP A 271 -17.03 -21.43 1.68
N ALA A 272 -17.64 -20.26 1.53
CA ALA A 272 -17.73 -19.27 2.59
C ALA A 272 -18.47 -19.80 3.82
N CYS A 273 -19.50 -20.61 3.60
CA CYS A 273 -20.33 -21.23 4.62
C CYS A 273 -19.50 -22.17 5.52
N TYR A 274 -18.78 -23.10 4.90
CA TYR A 274 -17.92 -24.04 5.61
C TYR A 274 -16.74 -23.34 6.27
N ALA A 275 -16.09 -22.42 5.56
CA ALA A 275 -14.99 -21.64 6.10
C ALA A 275 -15.43 -20.87 7.36
N ASP A 276 -16.54 -20.13 7.32
CA ASP A 276 -17.01 -19.36 8.48
C ASP A 276 -17.41 -20.26 9.65
N THR A 277 -18.06 -21.40 9.38
CA THR A 277 -18.42 -22.35 10.45
C THR A 277 -17.20 -23.01 11.07
N ALA A 278 -16.23 -23.43 10.25
CA ALA A 278 -14.96 -23.95 10.72
C ALA A 278 -14.25 -22.90 11.58
N ILE A 279 -14.17 -21.65 11.13
CA ILE A 279 -13.54 -20.56 11.87
C ILE A 279 -14.25 -20.31 13.21
N ALA A 280 -15.58 -20.29 13.22
CA ALA A 280 -16.36 -20.14 14.45
C ALA A 280 -16.10 -21.30 15.42
N TYR A 281 -16.14 -22.54 14.92
CA TYR A 281 -15.85 -23.74 15.69
C TYR A 281 -14.44 -23.70 16.29
N TYR A 282 -13.43 -23.37 15.49
CA TYR A 282 -12.06 -23.28 15.96
C TYR A 282 -11.82 -22.14 16.94
N THR A 283 -12.55 -21.02 16.81
CA THR A 283 -12.50 -19.92 17.78
C THR A 283 -13.07 -20.36 19.13
N ILE A 284 -14.18 -21.09 19.13
CA ILE A 284 -14.75 -21.72 20.32
C ILE A 284 -13.76 -22.74 20.89
N MET A 285 -13.22 -23.62 20.05
CA MET A 285 -12.29 -24.66 20.47
C MET A 285 -11.01 -24.08 21.08
N MET A 286 -10.46 -22.99 20.55
CA MET A 286 -9.33 -22.30 21.17
C MET A 286 -9.65 -21.73 22.55
N THR A 287 -10.91 -21.36 22.79
CA THR A 287 -11.37 -20.84 24.09
C THR A 287 -11.54 -21.95 25.12
N TYR A 288 -12.10 -23.10 24.72
CA TYR A 288 -12.49 -24.17 25.66
C TYR A 288 -11.56 -25.39 25.66
N GLN A 289 -10.84 -25.63 24.56
CA GLN A 289 -9.97 -26.80 24.33
C GLN A 289 -8.69 -26.40 23.54
N PRO A 290 -7.86 -25.47 24.07
CA PRO A 290 -6.72 -24.93 23.35
C PRO A 290 -5.69 -26.00 22.95
N GLU A 291 -5.50 -27.05 23.75
CA GLU A 291 -4.59 -28.16 23.42
C GLU A 291 -5.06 -28.95 22.19
N ARG A 292 -6.36 -29.24 22.09
CA ARG A 292 -6.95 -29.93 20.93
C ARG A 292 -6.83 -29.06 19.68
N ALA A 293 -7.19 -27.79 19.80
CA ALA A 293 -7.04 -26.83 18.71
C ALA A 293 -5.59 -26.73 18.25
N SER A 294 -4.65 -26.60 19.19
CA SER A 294 -3.21 -26.58 18.96
C SER A 294 -2.74 -27.87 18.24
N GLN A 295 -3.17 -29.05 18.68
CA GLN A 295 -2.83 -30.31 18.02
C GLN A 295 -3.35 -30.35 16.58
N THR A 296 -4.56 -29.86 16.32
CA THR A 296 -5.12 -29.84 14.97
C THR A 296 -4.41 -28.83 14.07
N PHE A 297 -4.10 -27.62 14.54
CA PHE A 297 -3.38 -26.63 13.74
C PHE A 297 -1.92 -26.99 13.50
N HIS A 298 -1.23 -27.51 14.51
CA HIS A 298 0.20 -27.85 14.41
C HIS A 298 0.46 -29.20 13.74
N ASN A 299 -0.57 -30.02 13.55
CA ASN A 299 -0.39 -31.23 12.78
C ASN A 299 -0.37 -30.93 11.28
N MET A 300 0.78 -31.17 10.66
CA MET A 300 1.01 -30.94 9.24
C MET A 300 0.00 -31.66 8.35
N ASN A 301 -0.48 -32.85 8.75
CA ASN A 301 -1.45 -33.61 7.97
C ASN A 301 -2.85 -32.99 8.04
N CYS A 302 -3.28 -32.48 9.21
CA CYS A 302 -4.55 -31.74 9.30
C CYS A 302 -4.49 -30.46 8.43
N SER A 303 -3.40 -29.70 8.56
CA SER A 303 -3.21 -28.46 7.80
C SER A 303 -3.15 -28.72 6.29
N TYR A 304 -2.43 -29.75 5.88
CA TYR A 304 -2.36 -30.15 4.47
C TYR A 304 -3.74 -30.52 3.91
N LEU A 305 -4.54 -31.34 4.63
CA LEU A 305 -5.90 -31.66 4.21
C LEU A 305 -6.78 -30.42 4.09
N THR A 306 -6.61 -29.45 4.99
CA THR A 306 -7.34 -28.19 4.88
C THR A 306 -6.97 -27.39 3.65
N GLN A 307 -5.75 -27.55 3.14
CA GLN A 307 -5.27 -26.86 1.95
C GLN A 307 -5.63 -27.60 0.64
N THR A 308 -5.64 -28.93 0.64
CA THR A 308 -5.69 -29.71 -0.62
C THR A 308 -7.07 -30.19 -1.03
N ALA A 309 -7.98 -30.36 -0.10
CA ALA A 309 -9.35 -30.69 -0.47
C ALA A 309 -10.07 -29.41 -0.87
N PHE A 310 -10.87 -29.48 -1.92
CA PHE A 310 -11.63 -28.37 -2.48
C PHE A 310 -13.03 -28.28 -1.90
N THR A 311 -13.58 -29.40 -1.40
CA THR A 311 -14.93 -29.42 -0.83
C THR A 311 -14.94 -29.79 0.64
N ALA A 312 -16.01 -29.43 1.34
CA ALA A 312 -16.22 -29.82 2.74
C ALA A 312 -16.26 -31.35 2.94
N PHE A 313 -16.74 -32.09 1.94
CA PHE A 313 -16.90 -33.54 2.00
C PHE A 313 -15.65 -34.32 1.58
N GLU A 314 -14.81 -33.80 0.69
CA GLU A 314 -13.55 -34.44 0.32
C GLU A 314 -12.69 -34.75 1.55
N TRP A 315 -12.75 -33.92 2.60
CA TRP A 315 -12.10 -34.20 3.89
C TRP A 315 -12.50 -35.53 4.52
N LEU A 316 -13.77 -35.89 4.37
CA LEU A 316 -14.40 -37.02 5.02
C LEU A 316 -14.49 -38.23 4.08
N THR A 317 -14.29 -38.04 2.78
CA THR A 317 -14.36 -39.08 1.74
C THR A 317 -13.00 -39.50 1.18
N LEU A 318 -11.91 -38.81 1.55
CA LEU A 318 -10.54 -39.30 1.41
C LEU A 318 -10.31 -40.52 2.33
N LYS A 319 -10.97 -41.63 1.95
CA LYS A 319 -11.23 -42.85 2.73
C LYS A 319 -9.99 -43.73 2.92
N ASP A 320 -8.95 -43.51 2.12
CA ASP A 320 -7.68 -44.24 2.19
C ASP A 320 -6.49 -43.28 2.29
N TYR A 321 -5.78 -43.41 3.40
CA TYR A 321 -4.55 -42.74 3.83
C TYR A 321 -3.30 -42.96 2.92
N ASN A 322 -3.54 -43.34 1.66
CA ASN A 322 -2.55 -43.67 0.63
C ASN A 322 -2.85 -42.99 -0.72
N THR A 323 -3.52 -41.85 -0.72
CA THR A 323 -3.72 -41.08 -1.96
C THR A 323 -2.38 -40.61 -2.51
N GLN A 324 -2.01 -41.15 -3.68
CA GLN A 324 -0.82 -40.74 -4.41
C GLN A 324 -1.04 -39.34 -4.98
N LEU A 325 -0.72 -38.32 -4.20
CA LEU A 325 -0.76 -36.95 -4.69
C LEU A 325 0.52 -36.66 -5.48
N TYR A 326 0.33 -36.37 -6.76
CA TYR A 326 1.40 -35.92 -7.65
C TYR A 326 1.68 -34.44 -7.37
N VAL A 327 2.59 -34.16 -6.44
CA VAL A 327 3.16 -32.82 -6.30
C VAL A 327 4.33 -32.72 -7.28
N SER A 328 4.14 -31.95 -8.36
CA SER A 328 5.22 -31.54 -9.29
C SER A 328 6.11 -32.67 -9.81
N GLY A 329 5.54 -33.84 -10.12
CA GLY A 329 6.22 -34.91 -10.86
C GLY A 329 7.29 -35.71 -10.09
N ARG A 330 7.45 -35.54 -8.76
CA ARG A 330 8.38 -36.38 -7.97
C ARG A 330 7.78 -36.84 -6.63
N SER A 331 7.78 -38.18 -6.48
CA SER A 331 7.48 -39.01 -5.29
C SER A 331 6.06 -38.99 -4.69
N ARG A 332 5.58 -40.19 -4.32
CA ARG A 332 4.31 -40.44 -3.61
C ARG A 332 4.51 -40.16 -2.12
N TYR A 333 3.72 -39.25 -1.55
CA TYR A 333 3.64 -39.09 -0.10
C TYR A 333 2.36 -39.76 0.39
N THR A 334 2.50 -40.78 1.23
CA THR A 334 1.40 -41.41 1.97
C THR A 334 1.46 -40.87 3.39
N PHE A 335 0.40 -40.24 3.88
CA PHE A 335 0.36 -39.70 5.23
C PHE A 335 -0.89 -40.16 5.98
N SER A 336 -0.73 -40.46 7.27
CA SER A 336 -1.85 -40.79 8.16
C SER A 336 -2.46 -39.50 8.70
N VAL A 337 -3.72 -39.20 8.38
CA VAL A 337 -4.52 -38.19 9.09
C VAL A 337 -4.70 -38.62 10.55
N PRO A 338 -4.26 -37.81 11.51
CA PRO A 338 -4.55 -38.06 12.92
C PRO A 338 -6.07 -38.16 13.17
N SER A 339 -6.46 -39.02 14.12
CA SER A 339 -7.85 -39.12 14.59
C SER A 339 -8.40 -37.77 15.08
N ILE A 340 -7.54 -36.88 15.60
CA ILE A 340 -7.95 -35.56 16.06
C ILE A 340 -8.44 -34.66 14.91
N CYS A 341 -7.82 -34.72 13.72
CA CYS A 341 -8.32 -33.95 12.58
C CYS A 341 -9.70 -34.46 12.14
N VAL A 342 -9.85 -35.79 12.10
CA VAL A 342 -11.12 -36.41 11.69
C VAL A 342 -12.23 -35.97 12.63
N LEU A 343 -12.00 -36.03 13.94
CA LEU A 343 -12.97 -35.58 14.94
C LEU A 343 -13.35 -34.09 14.76
N ASP A 344 -12.36 -33.22 14.56
CA ASP A 344 -12.61 -31.79 14.37
C ASP A 344 -13.37 -31.51 13.07
N PHE A 345 -12.99 -32.16 11.97
CA PHE A 345 -13.68 -32.00 10.69
C PHE A 345 -15.10 -32.56 10.72
N CYS A 346 -15.34 -33.67 11.44
CA CYS A 346 -16.67 -34.19 11.69
C CYS A 346 -17.52 -33.21 12.51
N ASP A 347 -16.93 -32.59 13.55
CA ASP A 347 -17.61 -31.58 14.36
C ASP A 347 -17.97 -30.34 13.54
N ILE A 348 -17.03 -29.84 12.73
CA ILE A 348 -17.24 -28.68 11.86
C ILE A 348 -18.29 -28.98 10.82
N PHE A 349 -18.21 -30.12 10.14
CA PHE A 349 -19.20 -30.53 9.14
C PHE A 349 -20.59 -30.60 9.78
N ASN A 350 -20.70 -31.21 10.97
CA ASN A 350 -21.95 -31.23 11.72
C ASN A 350 -22.47 -29.83 12.03
N GLN A 351 -21.62 -28.92 12.53
CA GLN A 351 -22.02 -27.54 12.81
C GLN A 351 -22.44 -26.80 11.55
N THR A 352 -21.76 -27.03 10.43
CA THR A 352 -22.04 -26.36 9.16
C THR A 352 -23.41 -26.75 8.62
N LEU A 353 -23.80 -28.03 8.79
CA LEU A 353 -25.14 -28.51 8.45
C LEU A 353 -26.27 -27.78 9.21
N TYR A 354 -25.99 -27.28 10.41
CA TYR A 354 -26.96 -26.55 11.25
C TYR A 354 -26.72 -25.04 11.28
N TYR A 355 -25.76 -24.53 10.52
CA TYR A 355 -25.47 -23.10 10.48
C TYR A 355 -26.53 -22.39 9.65
N ASP A 356 -27.36 -21.58 10.30
CA ASP A 356 -28.51 -20.89 9.73
C ASP A 356 -28.17 -19.93 8.58
N LYS A 357 -26.93 -19.45 8.53
CA LYS A 357 -26.42 -18.58 7.46
C LYS A 357 -25.93 -19.33 6.23
N CYS A 358 -25.85 -20.66 6.28
CA CYS A 358 -25.45 -21.48 5.15
C CYS A 358 -26.65 -21.83 4.27
N TYR A 359 -26.77 -21.18 3.12
CA TYR A 359 -27.76 -21.53 2.11
C TYR A 359 -27.24 -22.64 1.19
N TRP A 360 -27.35 -23.87 1.66
CA TRP A 360 -26.87 -25.08 0.97
C TRP A 360 -27.58 -25.40 -0.36
N ALA A 361 -28.69 -24.72 -0.66
CA ALA A 361 -29.46 -24.94 -1.88
C ALA A 361 -28.71 -24.48 -3.15
N ASP A 362 -27.85 -23.47 -3.02
CA ASP A 362 -27.11 -22.87 -4.14
C ASP A 362 -25.65 -23.36 -4.24
N ASP A 363 -25.20 -24.16 -3.26
CA ASP A 363 -23.82 -24.65 -3.20
C ASP A 363 -23.66 -25.94 -4.03
N GLN A 364 -22.85 -25.85 -5.10
CA GLN A 364 -22.56 -27.00 -5.97
C GLN A 364 -21.83 -28.13 -5.23
N SER A 365 -21.17 -27.84 -4.10
CA SER A 365 -20.42 -28.85 -3.36
C SER A 365 -21.34 -29.91 -2.71
N LEU A 366 -22.45 -29.52 -2.09
CA LEU A 366 -23.39 -30.51 -1.50
C LEU A 366 -24.18 -31.28 -2.55
N SER A 367 -24.52 -30.64 -3.67
CA SER A 367 -25.22 -31.30 -4.77
C SER A 367 -24.38 -32.36 -5.48
N ALA A 368 -23.05 -32.27 -5.39
CA ALA A 368 -22.12 -33.25 -5.94
C ALA A 368 -21.90 -34.47 -5.02
N MET A 369 -22.39 -34.46 -3.78
CA MET A 369 -22.22 -35.56 -2.83
C MET A 369 -22.97 -36.81 -3.30
N THR A 370 -22.27 -37.95 -3.36
CA THR A 370 -22.86 -39.26 -3.69
C THR A 370 -23.26 -40.04 -2.43
N LEU A 371 -24.07 -41.09 -2.57
CA LEU A 371 -24.45 -41.95 -1.43
C LEU A 371 -23.23 -42.63 -0.81
N ASP A 372 -22.21 -42.94 -1.62
CA ASP A 372 -20.95 -43.50 -1.15
C ASP A 372 -20.11 -42.49 -0.36
N ASP A 373 -20.12 -41.22 -0.78
CA ASP A 373 -19.52 -40.12 -0.02
C ASP A 373 -20.20 -40.00 1.34
N PHE A 374 -21.53 -40.01 1.35
CA PHE A 374 -22.32 -39.96 2.57
C PHE A 374 -22.03 -41.13 3.52
N ASN A 375 -22.03 -42.35 3.00
CA ASN A 375 -21.72 -43.54 3.80
C ASN A 375 -20.31 -43.47 4.37
N SER A 376 -19.36 -42.91 3.61
CA SER A 376 -17.99 -42.70 4.06
C SER A 376 -17.93 -41.66 5.18
N VAL A 377 -18.62 -40.52 5.05
CA VAL A 377 -18.76 -39.51 6.11
C VAL A 377 -19.39 -40.11 7.38
N SER A 378 -20.50 -40.84 7.25
CA SER A 378 -21.18 -41.47 8.38
C SER A 378 -20.27 -42.48 9.10
N SER A 379 -19.48 -43.25 8.34
CA SER A 379 -18.51 -44.19 8.90
C SER A 379 -17.31 -43.52 9.58
N ASN A 380 -16.83 -42.40 9.05
CA ASN A 380 -15.67 -41.66 9.56
C ASN A 380 -16.03 -40.75 10.74
N CYS A 381 -17.31 -40.41 10.89
CA CYS A 381 -17.84 -39.54 11.95
C CYS A 381 -18.83 -40.28 12.86
N PRO A 382 -18.42 -41.39 13.51
CA PRO A 382 -19.34 -42.17 14.33
C PRO A 382 -19.87 -41.33 15.49
N GLY A 383 -21.17 -41.45 15.75
CA GLY A 383 -21.84 -40.77 16.87
C GLY A 383 -22.32 -39.34 16.59
N LYS A 384 -22.13 -38.80 15.38
CA LYS A 384 -22.73 -37.50 14.98
C LYS A 384 -24.17 -37.58 14.48
N GLY A 385 -24.72 -38.79 14.36
CA GLY A 385 -26.11 -38.97 13.96
C GLY A 385 -26.38 -38.59 12.50
N PHE A 386 -25.36 -38.59 11.65
CA PHE A 386 -25.52 -38.38 10.21
C PHE A 386 -26.35 -39.52 9.61
N THR A 387 -27.64 -39.28 9.44
CA THR A 387 -28.57 -40.13 8.68
C THR A 387 -28.88 -39.48 7.34
N VAL A 388 -29.10 -40.30 6.30
CA VAL A 388 -29.48 -39.80 4.98
C VAL A 388 -30.73 -38.92 5.10
N GLU A 389 -31.66 -39.31 5.97
CA GLU A 389 -32.88 -38.55 6.27
C GLU A 389 -32.61 -37.18 6.91
N ALA A 390 -31.68 -37.08 7.87
CA ALA A 390 -31.35 -35.80 8.51
C ALA A 390 -30.72 -34.81 7.52
N ILE A 391 -29.81 -35.29 6.67
CA ILE A 391 -29.20 -34.46 5.63
C ILE A 391 -30.22 -34.09 4.55
N CYS A 392 -31.07 -35.02 4.13
CA CYS A 392 -32.11 -34.72 3.15
C CYS A 392 -33.18 -33.75 3.65
N LYS A 393 -33.47 -33.72 4.96
CA LYS A 393 -34.34 -32.70 5.57
C LYS A 393 -33.70 -31.31 5.59
N LEU A 394 -32.37 -31.23 5.64
CA LEU A 394 -31.62 -29.98 5.61
C LEU A 394 -31.48 -29.43 4.18
N ILE A 395 -31.31 -30.29 3.18
CA ILE A 395 -31.17 -29.91 1.75
C ILE A 395 -32.53 -29.63 1.07
N ASN A 396 -33.58 -29.25 1.83
CA ASN A 396 -34.98 -29.23 1.37
C ASN A 396 -35.32 -28.31 0.17
N ASN A 397 -34.33 -27.71 -0.52
CA ASN A 397 -34.48 -26.99 -1.79
C ASN A 397 -33.36 -27.25 -2.84
N GLY A 398 -32.46 -28.24 -2.66
CA GLY A 398 -31.33 -28.55 -3.57
C GLY A 398 -31.54 -29.78 -4.49
N PRO A 399 -30.71 -29.98 -5.55
CA PRO A 399 -31.00 -30.93 -6.63
C PRO A 399 -30.97 -32.41 -6.20
N VAL A 400 -32.19 -32.97 -6.09
CA VAL A 400 -32.75 -34.30 -6.44
C VAL A 400 -31.89 -35.59 -6.42
N SER A 401 -30.58 -35.62 -6.66
CA SER A 401 -29.88 -36.89 -6.94
C SER A 401 -29.79 -37.84 -5.73
N LEU A 402 -29.25 -37.38 -4.59
CA LEU A 402 -29.04 -38.22 -3.40
C LEU A 402 -30.35 -38.47 -2.64
N CYS A 403 -31.12 -37.42 -2.41
CA CYS A 403 -32.40 -37.51 -1.71
C CYS A 403 -33.48 -38.15 -2.58
N GLY A 404 -33.43 -37.97 -3.91
CA GLY A 404 -34.32 -38.69 -4.83
C GLY A 404 -34.03 -40.19 -4.88
N GLN A 405 -32.75 -40.61 -4.85
CA GLN A 405 -32.36 -42.03 -4.73
C GLN A 405 -32.80 -42.63 -3.38
N TYR A 406 -32.70 -41.88 -2.28
CA TYR A 406 -33.17 -42.33 -0.97
C TYR A 406 -34.71 -42.43 -0.91
N ILE A 407 -35.43 -41.45 -1.47
CA ILE A 407 -36.90 -41.45 -1.50
C ILE A 407 -37.41 -42.60 -2.39
N THR A 408 -36.77 -42.86 -3.53
CA THR A 408 -37.17 -43.98 -4.43
C THR A 408 -36.86 -45.35 -3.84
N SER A 409 -35.72 -45.52 -3.15
CA SER A 409 -35.38 -46.79 -2.49
C SER A 409 -36.26 -47.07 -1.27
N SER A 410 -36.54 -46.07 -0.43
CA SER A 410 -37.43 -46.22 0.73
C SER A 410 -38.89 -46.49 0.35
N ALA A 411 -39.37 -45.91 -0.76
CA ALA A 411 -40.71 -46.18 -1.29
C ALA A 411 -40.88 -47.62 -1.83
N SER A 412 -39.80 -48.24 -2.34
CA SER A 412 -39.85 -49.60 -2.90
C SER A 412 -39.98 -50.72 -1.85
N THR A 413 -39.64 -50.45 -0.59
CA THR A 413 -39.78 -51.38 0.55
C THR A 413 -41.18 -51.38 1.19
N GLY A 414 -42.10 -50.54 0.70
CA GLY A 414 -43.39 -50.28 1.33
C GLY A 414 -44.61 -50.90 0.64
N THR A 415 -44.51 -52.06 -0.03
CA THR A 415 -45.72 -52.83 -0.42
C THR A 415 -45.40 -54.31 -0.71
N SER A 416 -45.27 -55.14 0.33
CA SER A 416 -45.46 -56.59 0.19
C SER A 416 -46.80 -56.96 0.81
N ALA A 417 -47.81 -57.19 -0.04
CA ALA A 417 -49.09 -57.76 0.34
C ALA A 417 -48.93 -59.24 0.75
N ALA A 418 -49.69 -59.65 1.77
CA ALA A 418 -49.71 -60.98 2.36
C ALA A 418 -50.19 -62.08 1.38
N PRO A 419 -49.75 -63.34 1.53
CA PRO A 419 -50.16 -64.45 0.68
C PRO A 419 -51.45 -65.14 1.17
N THR A 420 -52.33 -65.47 0.24
CA THR A 420 -53.54 -66.31 0.42
C THR A 420 -53.20 -67.79 0.09
N PRO A 421 -53.84 -68.81 0.71
CA PRO A 421 -53.32 -70.17 0.72
C PRO A 421 -53.92 -71.10 -0.35
N SER A 422 -53.04 -71.94 -0.93
CA SER A 422 -53.23 -73.34 -1.44
C SER A 422 -54.34 -73.65 -2.48
N PRO A 423 -54.23 -74.70 -3.33
CA PRO A 423 -53.75 -76.05 -2.96
C PRO A 423 -52.76 -76.74 -3.93
N SER A 424 -52.10 -77.76 -3.41
CA SER A 424 -51.31 -78.78 -4.13
C SER A 424 -52.16 -79.55 -5.16
N PRO A 425 -51.51 -80.16 -6.16
CA PRO A 425 -51.32 -81.61 -6.06
C PRO A 425 -49.94 -82.12 -6.52
N ALA A 426 -49.75 -83.40 -6.17
CA ALA A 426 -48.58 -84.25 -6.28
C ALA A 426 -48.04 -84.53 -7.69
N GLY A 427 -46.76 -84.90 -7.74
CA GLY A 427 -46.34 -86.12 -8.44
C GLY A 427 -45.26 -85.98 -9.52
N GLY A 428 -44.10 -86.60 -9.26
CA GLY A 428 -43.43 -87.43 -10.27
C GLY A 428 -42.12 -86.92 -10.88
N GLY A 429 -41.06 -87.75 -10.75
CA GLY A 429 -40.32 -88.21 -11.95
C GLY A 429 -38.98 -87.55 -12.29
N ALA A 430 -37.91 -88.14 -11.78
CA ALA A 430 -36.76 -88.69 -12.52
C ALA A 430 -35.99 -87.89 -13.63
N THR A 431 -34.67 -87.84 -13.40
CA THR A 431 -33.54 -88.11 -14.34
C THR A 431 -33.13 -87.16 -15.50
N SER A 432 -31.84 -86.75 -15.41
CA SER A 432 -30.77 -86.88 -16.43
C SER A 432 -30.51 -85.78 -17.48
N ARG A 433 -29.31 -85.16 -17.39
CA ARG A 433 -28.23 -84.98 -18.43
C ARG A 433 -27.44 -83.70 -18.13
N ARG A 434 -26.15 -83.77 -17.77
CA ARG A 434 -24.92 -83.81 -18.62
C ARG A 434 -24.77 -82.63 -19.60
N LEU A 435 -23.76 -81.78 -19.35
CA LEU A 435 -22.59 -81.43 -20.18
C LEU A 435 -21.88 -80.25 -19.43
N GLY A 436 -20.62 -80.35 -18.97
CA GLY A 436 -19.38 -80.35 -19.77
C GLY A 436 -18.93 -78.90 -19.96
N THR A 437 -17.84 -78.39 -19.35
CA THR A 437 -16.43 -78.60 -19.73
C THR A 437 -15.56 -77.67 -18.85
N ALA A 438 -14.47 -78.18 -18.24
CA ALA A 438 -13.05 -77.93 -18.57
C ALA A 438 -12.63 -76.43 -18.55
N ALA A 439 -11.57 -75.97 -17.88
CA ALA A 439 -10.23 -76.54 -17.84
C ALA A 439 -9.30 -75.94 -16.74
N HIS A 440 -8.33 -76.76 -16.34
CA HIS A 440 -6.92 -76.46 -16.02
C HIS A 440 -6.48 -75.51 -14.88
N GLN A 441 -6.18 -76.14 -13.73
CA GLN A 441 -4.91 -76.10 -12.97
C GLN A 441 -3.63 -75.99 -13.84
N PRO A 442 -2.40 -75.65 -13.33
CA PRO A 442 -1.88 -76.05 -12.01
C PRO A 442 -0.81 -75.18 -11.28
N ARG A 443 -0.53 -75.58 -10.02
CA ARG A 443 0.80 -75.64 -9.32
C ARG A 443 1.47 -74.30 -8.90
N ARG A 444 2.30 -74.22 -7.86
CA ARG A 444 2.65 -74.96 -6.62
C ARG A 444 3.80 -74.15 -5.97
N ALA A 445 3.89 -74.22 -4.63
CA ALA A 445 5.09 -74.02 -3.80
C ALA A 445 5.66 -72.57 -3.76
N ALA A 446 6.34 -72.08 -2.72
CA ALA A 446 7.03 -72.68 -1.57
C ALA A 446 7.06 -71.61 -0.44
N ALA A 447 6.96 -72.01 0.84
CA ALA A 447 8.07 -72.06 1.81
C ALA A 447 8.53 -70.69 2.38
N GLY A 448 8.60 -70.63 3.71
CA GLY A 448 9.29 -69.55 4.44
C GLY A 448 8.78 -69.38 5.86
N ALA A 449 9.38 -70.10 6.80
CA ALA A 449 9.04 -70.11 8.23
C ALA A 449 10.01 -69.21 9.04
N VAL A 450 9.61 -68.91 10.30
CA VAL A 450 10.45 -68.54 11.48
C VAL A 450 10.92 -67.06 11.48
N ALA A 451 10.91 -66.24 12.54
CA ALA A 451 10.83 -66.38 14.01
C ALA A 451 10.18 -65.09 14.61
N ALA A 452 9.35 -65.16 15.64
CA ALA A 452 9.68 -65.02 17.08
C ALA A 452 9.99 -63.59 17.59
N SER A 453 9.00 -62.99 18.27
CA SER A 453 9.17 -62.13 19.45
C SER A 453 7.81 -62.15 20.18
N GLY A 454 7.67 -62.77 21.34
CA GLY A 454 8.28 -62.33 22.59
C GLY A 454 7.20 -61.57 23.38
N GLY A 455 6.33 -62.32 24.05
CA GLY A 455 5.26 -61.74 24.87
C GLY A 455 5.77 -61.23 26.21
N HIS A 456 5.05 -60.25 26.78
CA HIS A 456 4.90 -60.02 28.22
C HIS A 456 3.64 -59.17 28.47
N GLN A 457 2.57 -59.85 28.85
CA GLN A 457 1.56 -59.41 29.84
C GLN A 457 1.81 -60.32 31.06
N PRO A 458 1.63 -59.88 32.32
CA PRO A 458 0.28 -59.59 32.82
C PRO A 458 0.18 -58.53 33.94
N CYS A 459 -1.05 -58.06 34.19
CA CYS A 459 -1.67 -58.01 35.54
C CYS A 459 -3.11 -57.46 35.42
N THR A 460 -4.08 -58.35 35.62
CA THR A 460 -5.44 -58.04 36.09
C THR A 460 -5.48 -58.16 37.62
N PRO A 461 -6.25 -57.31 38.30
CA PRO A 461 -7.49 -57.74 38.95
C PRO A 461 -8.62 -56.72 38.69
N GLY A 462 -9.90 -57.04 38.54
CA GLY A 462 -10.72 -57.95 39.32
C GLY A 462 -11.77 -57.13 40.09
N SER A 463 -12.99 -57.09 39.54
CA SER A 463 -14.31 -56.91 40.19
C SER A 463 -14.51 -55.81 41.25
N GLY A 464 -15.43 -54.88 40.97
CA GLY A 464 -16.08 -54.05 42.00
C GLY A 464 -17.00 -53.00 41.41
N ASP A 465 -18.31 -53.30 41.36
CA ASP A 465 -19.38 -52.33 41.18
C ASP A 465 -19.32 -51.21 42.24
N VAL A 466 -19.70 -50.00 41.82
CA VAL A 466 -20.46 -48.93 42.52
C VAL A 466 -19.89 -47.56 42.12
N GLY A 467 -20.70 -46.76 41.43
CA GLY A 467 -20.47 -45.30 41.32
C GLY A 467 -20.84 -44.69 39.98
N ARG A 468 -22.14 -44.54 39.69
CA ARG A 468 -22.62 -43.60 38.68
C ARG A 468 -22.17 -42.19 39.05
N VAL A 469 -21.28 -41.60 38.26
CA VAL A 469 -21.11 -40.15 38.17
C VAL A 469 -21.70 -39.73 36.82
N CYS A 470 -22.84 -39.05 36.87
CA CYS A 470 -23.48 -38.46 35.71
C CYS A 470 -22.59 -37.31 35.19
N VAL A 471 -22.13 -37.41 33.95
CA VAL A 471 -21.60 -36.29 33.18
C VAL A 471 -22.80 -35.58 32.53
N PRO A 472 -22.98 -34.25 32.67
CA PRO A 472 -24.07 -33.55 32.01
C PRO A 472 -23.80 -33.46 30.50
N GLY A 473 -24.86 -33.71 29.74
CA GLY A 473 -24.87 -33.74 28.28
C GLY A 473 -24.70 -32.37 27.63
N SER A 474 -24.16 -32.40 26.42
CA SER A 474 -23.77 -31.31 25.54
C SER A 474 -24.92 -30.50 24.91
N ALA A 475 -26.03 -30.27 25.63
CA ALA A 475 -27.17 -29.50 25.14
C ALA A 475 -27.14 -28.02 25.55
N ASP A 476 -26.35 -27.63 26.56
CA ASP A 476 -26.42 -26.29 27.16
C ASP A 476 -25.59 -25.21 26.43
N VAL A 477 -24.78 -25.58 25.44
CA VAL A 477 -23.96 -24.60 24.68
C VAL A 477 -24.78 -23.89 23.59
N LEU A 478 -25.91 -24.46 23.13
CA LEU A 478 -26.76 -23.84 22.10
C LEU A 478 -27.58 -22.64 22.61
N SER A 479 -27.85 -22.55 23.92
CA SER A 479 -28.69 -21.47 24.49
C SER A 479 -27.96 -20.14 24.67
N ALA A 480 -26.63 -20.10 24.58
CA ALA A 480 -25.85 -18.87 24.70
C ALA A 480 -25.84 -18.01 23.42
N LEU A 481 -26.27 -18.56 22.27
CA LEU A 481 -26.23 -17.89 20.97
C LEU A 481 -27.51 -17.09 20.62
N HIS A 482 -28.61 -17.24 21.36
CA HIS A 482 -29.90 -16.59 21.05
C HIS A 482 -30.22 -15.36 21.93
N GLY A 483 -29.32 -14.94 22.82
CA GLY A 483 -29.64 -14.04 23.95
C GLY A 483 -29.07 -12.63 23.93
N GLY A 484 -28.56 -12.11 22.82
CA GLY A 484 -28.08 -10.71 22.82
C GLY A 484 -27.60 -10.22 21.48
N LEU A 485 -28.41 -9.38 20.83
CA LEU A 485 -28.02 -8.29 19.91
C LEU A 485 -29.30 -7.59 19.40
N THR A 486 -30.04 -6.94 20.30
CA THR A 486 -31.02 -5.89 19.91
C THR A 486 -30.71 -4.66 20.74
N GLY A 487 -29.76 -3.87 20.27
CA GLY A 487 -29.34 -2.63 20.92
C GLY A 487 -28.37 -1.85 20.04
N ALA A 488 -28.87 -1.29 18.94
CA ALA A 488 -28.10 -0.37 18.12
C ALA A 488 -27.80 0.91 18.92
N PRO A 489 -26.53 1.32 19.12
CA PRO A 489 -26.23 2.65 19.60
C PRO A 489 -26.51 3.66 18.48
N ARG A 490 -27.27 4.71 18.80
CA ARG A 490 -27.42 5.89 17.94
C ARG A 490 -26.02 6.43 17.56
N PRO A 491 -25.79 6.84 16.31
CA PRO A 491 -24.56 7.55 15.97
C PRO A 491 -24.52 8.91 16.69
N PRO A 492 -23.38 9.31 17.26
CA PRO A 492 -23.23 10.67 17.77
C PRO A 492 -23.33 11.66 16.61
N SER A 493 -24.20 12.64 16.79
CA SER A 493 -24.38 13.79 15.92
C SER A 493 -23.08 14.59 15.76
N LEU A 494 -22.71 14.85 14.51
CA LEU A 494 -21.66 15.79 14.10
C LEU A 494 -21.82 17.16 14.76
N PRO A 495 -20.78 17.75 15.38
CA PRO A 495 -20.80 19.16 15.73
C PRO A 495 -20.55 20.02 14.48
N ALA A 496 -21.28 21.14 14.41
CA ALA A 496 -21.17 22.15 13.36
C ALA A 496 -19.77 22.81 13.32
N PRO A 497 -19.34 23.34 12.16
CA PRO A 497 -18.03 23.95 12.02
C PRO A 497 -18.08 25.39 12.56
N GLY A 498 -17.32 25.64 13.63
CA GLY A 498 -17.04 27.01 14.05
C GLY A 498 -16.86 27.14 15.55
N GLU A 499 -15.66 26.84 16.04
CA GLU A 499 -15.03 27.53 17.18
C GLU A 499 -13.58 27.03 17.32
N ALA A 500 -12.64 27.96 17.22
CA ALA A 500 -11.22 27.71 17.47
C ALA A 500 -10.97 27.74 18.99
N PRO A 501 -10.28 26.74 19.59
CA PRO A 501 -9.79 26.87 20.95
C PRO A 501 -8.31 27.28 20.99
N LEU A 502 -8.10 28.22 21.91
CA LEU A 502 -6.87 28.86 22.34
C LEU A 502 -5.75 27.89 22.77
N LEU A 503 -4.52 28.36 22.57
CA LEU A 503 -3.25 27.82 23.06
C LEU A 503 -3.33 27.30 24.50
N GLY A 504 -3.22 25.98 24.65
CA GLY A 504 -3.04 25.27 25.91
C GLY A 504 -1.56 25.04 26.23
N ARG A 505 -1.23 25.32 27.50
CA ARG A 505 0.05 25.26 28.21
C ARG A 505 0.81 23.91 28.05
N PRO A 506 2.15 23.89 28.05
CA PRO A 506 2.93 22.64 28.04
C PRO A 506 2.80 21.88 29.37
N PRO A 507 2.79 20.53 29.36
CA PRO A 507 2.65 19.73 30.57
C PRO A 507 3.92 19.72 31.42
N GLU A 508 3.74 19.87 32.74
CA GLU A 508 4.72 19.63 33.79
C GLU A 508 5.07 18.12 33.91
N PRO A 509 6.32 17.76 34.30
CA PRO A 509 6.72 16.38 34.50
C PRO A 509 6.22 15.79 35.84
N PRO A 510 5.89 14.49 35.92
CA PRO A 510 5.45 13.86 37.15
C PRO A 510 6.60 13.57 38.14
N PRO A 511 6.31 13.46 39.46
CA PRO A 511 7.31 13.37 40.51
C PRO A 511 7.90 11.97 40.67
N ALA A 512 9.17 11.93 41.06
CA ALA A 512 9.96 10.74 41.36
C ALA A 512 9.49 10.04 42.65
N ILE A 513 9.24 8.72 42.57
CA ILE A 513 9.21 7.80 43.72
C ILE A 513 9.93 6.49 43.32
N LEU A 514 11.07 6.25 43.97
CA LEU A 514 11.77 4.96 44.17
C LEU A 514 11.32 4.36 45.53
N PRO A 515 11.60 3.08 45.93
CA PRO A 515 12.62 2.15 45.39
C PRO A 515 12.23 0.65 45.23
N GLY A 516 13.11 -0.10 44.54
CA GLY A 516 13.29 -1.57 44.62
C GLY A 516 12.41 -2.37 43.64
N ILE A 517 12.93 -3.10 42.65
CA ILE A 517 13.78 -4.30 42.76
C ILE A 517 14.61 -4.42 41.45
N ALA A 518 15.88 -4.80 41.60
CA ALA A 518 16.87 -4.93 40.52
C ALA A 518 16.82 -6.28 39.78
N SER A 519 17.48 -6.31 38.61
CA SER A 519 17.87 -7.47 37.75
C SER A 519 17.02 -7.60 36.46
N ALA A 520 17.53 -7.58 35.23
CA ALA A 520 18.90 -7.60 34.69
C ALA A 520 18.95 -6.82 33.36
N GLY A 521 19.77 -5.79 33.28
CA GLY A 521 20.15 -5.11 32.04
C GLY A 521 21.38 -5.77 31.43
N GLY A 522 21.27 -6.17 30.17
CA GLY A 522 22.35 -6.74 29.37
C GLY A 522 23.50 -5.74 29.23
N THR A 523 24.59 -6.03 29.94
CA THR A 523 25.86 -5.32 29.85
C THR A 523 26.53 -5.66 28.53
N ALA A 524 26.93 -4.61 27.79
CA ALA A 524 27.88 -4.73 26.70
C ALA A 524 29.13 -5.48 27.18
N ARG A 525 29.42 -6.61 26.54
CA ARG A 525 30.56 -7.48 26.81
C ARG A 525 31.85 -6.77 26.38
N LYS A 526 32.40 -5.90 27.24
CA LYS A 526 33.81 -5.50 27.18
C LYS A 526 34.66 -6.73 27.50
N LEU A 527 35.33 -7.26 26.48
CA LEU A 527 36.42 -8.23 26.65
C LEU A 527 37.50 -7.60 27.53
N GLN A 528 37.58 -8.04 28.78
CA GLN A 528 38.76 -7.84 29.63
C GLN A 528 39.87 -8.74 29.13
N THR A 529 40.78 -8.16 28.34
CA THR A 529 42.11 -8.73 28.12
C THR A 529 42.96 -8.36 29.33
N GLN A 530 43.03 -9.25 30.33
CA GLN A 530 44.07 -9.24 31.35
C GLN A 530 45.17 -10.22 30.96
N SER A 531 46.34 -9.68 30.63
CA SER A 531 47.63 -10.06 31.24
C SER A 531 48.71 -9.20 30.60
N ALA A 532 49.14 -8.19 31.36
CA ALA A 532 50.24 -7.32 31.03
C ALA A 532 51.55 -8.14 30.97
N SER A 533 52.15 -8.19 29.78
CA SER A 533 53.61 -8.19 29.67
C SER A 533 53.99 -6.77 29.23
N THR A 534 54.69 -6.08 30.10
CA THR A 534 55.22 -4.73 29.87
C THR A 534 56.38 -4.85 28.87
N GLN A 535 56.06 -4.96 27.58
CA GLN A 535 56.99 -4.59 26.54
C GLN A 535 56.75 -3.13 26.19
N GLN A 536 57.79 -2.35 26.41
CA GLN A 536 57.94 -0.95 26.04
C GLN A 536 57.89 -0.81 24.51
N SER A 537 56.71 -1.00 23.92
CA SER A 537 56.46 -0.71 22.51
C SER A 537 56.48 0.80 22.37
N SER A 538 57.55 1.31 21.76
CA SER A 538 57.62 2.66 21.22
C SER A 538 56.28 3.03 20.57
N SER A 539 55.55 3.97 21.17
CA SER A 539 54.31 4.49 20.62
C SER A 539 54.64 5.18 19.31
N VAL A 540 54.52 4.46 18.20
CA VAL A 540 54.57 5.06 16.86
C VAL A 540 53.46 6.10 16.85
N ASN A 541 53.83 7.35 16.59
CA ASN A 541 52.87 8.43 16.60
C ASN A 541 51.84 8.15 15.49
N ASN A 542 50.55 8.40 15.75
CA ASN A 542 49.50 8.06 14.79
C ASN A 542 49.71 8.75 13.43
N ASP A 543 50.39 9.90 13.43
CA ASP A 543 50.76 10.65 12.23
C ASP A 543 51.79 9.93 11.34
N ASP A 544 52.57 9.00 11.91
CA ASP A 544 53.61 8.22 11.21
C ASP A 544 53.07 6.92 10.60
N LEU A 545 51.83 6.51 10.94
CA LEU A 545 51.19 5.34 10.35
C LEU A 545 50.74 5.64 8.90
N PRO A 546 50.70 4.66 7.98
CA PRO A 546 50.17 4.88 6.63
C PRO A 546 48.69 5.28 6.63
N ASP A 547 48.33 6.13 5.67
CA ASP A 547 46.92 6.47 5.41
C ASP A 547 46.16 5.27 4.84
N TRP A 548 44.84 5.24 5.05
CA TRP A 548 43.98 4.17 4.51
C TRP A 548 43.87 4.25 2.99
N VAL A 549 43.85 3.09 2.33
CA VAL A 549 43.49 3.00 0.91
C VAL A 549 41.97 2.95 0.80
N VAL A 550 41.39 4.04 0.26
CA VAL A 550 39.95 4.27 0.22
C VAL A 550 39.47 4.36 -1.23
N SER A 551 38.49 3.53 -1.62
CA SER A 551 37.86 3.64 -2.95
C SER A 551 36.83 4.76 -3.03
N SER A 552 36.40 5.13 -4.25
CA SER A 552 35.19 5.93 -4.44
C SER A 552 33.97 5.22 -3.86
N TYR A 553 32.97 6.01 -3.49
CA TYR A 553 31.68 5.49 -3.06
C TYR A 553 30.93 4.85 -4.23
N SER A 554 30.27 3.73 -3.98
CA SER A 554 29.37 3.06 -4.92
C SER A 554 28.15 3.93 -5.25
N GLN A 555 27.37 3.51 -6.23
CA GLN A 555 26.01 4.02 -6.43
C GLN A 555 25.18 3.85 -5.15
N CYS A 556 24.18 4.72 -4.96
CA CYS A 556 23.27 4.62 -3.82
C CYS A 556 22.47 3.32 -3.96
N THR A 557 22.43 2.52 -2.88
CA THR A 557 21.61 1.32 -2.83
C THR A 557 20.46 1.58 -1.87
N CYS A 558 19.22 1.51 -2.36
CA CYS A 558 18.03 1.76 -1.56
C CYS A 558 17.03 0.62 -1.69
N LEU A 559 16.18 0.51 -0.68
CA LEU A 559 15.07 -0.43 -0.69
C LEU A 559 14.04 -0.04 -1.77
N THR A 560 13.61 1.22 -1.75
CA THR A 560 12.73 1.86 -2.73
C THR A 560 13.32 3.19 -3.21
N GLN A 561 12.78 3.76 -4.29
CA GLN A 561 13.16 5.09 -4.75
C GLN A 561 12.75 6.19 -3.75
N CYS A 562 13.39 7.36 -3.84
CA CYS A 562 13.12 8.53 -2.98
C CYS A 562 13.24 8.27 -1.48
N THR A 563 14.01 7.27 -1.08
CA THR A 563 14.19 6.92 0.33
C THR A 563 15.67 6.92 0.66
N GLU A 564 15.97 6.99 1.96
CA GLU A 564 17.34 6.90 2.43
C GLU A 564 17.91 5.51 2.12
N GLY A 565 19.12 5.51 1.59
CA GLY A 565 19.91 4.32 1.34
C GLY A 565 21.36 4.55 1.67
N MET A 566 22.21 3.68 1.15
CA MET A 566 23.62 3.64 1.50
C MET A 566 24.53 3.54 0.29
N GLN A 567 25.64 4.29 0.34
CA GLN A 567 26.78 4.08 -0.52
C GLN A 567 27.90 3.41 0.25
N TYR A 568 28.60 2.48 -0.40
CA TYR A 568 29.69 1.71 0.18
C TYR A 568 31.00 2.04 -0.50
N ARG A 569 32.10 1.94 0.25
CA ARG A 569 33.45 1.98 -0.31
C ARG A 569 34.34 0.99 0.42
N SER A 570 35.33 0.47 -0.29
CA SER A 570 36.38 -0.33 0.32
C SER A 570 37.34 0.59 1.09
N VAL A 571 37.67 0.19 2.31
CA VAL A 571 38.65 0.86 3.18
C VAL A 571 39.60 -0.22 3.66
N THR A 572 40.75 -0.31 3.02
CA THR A 572 41.74 -1.37 3.27
C THR A 572 43.04 -0.75 3.78
N CYS A 573 43.65 -1.43 4.75
CA CYS A 573 45.00 -1.10 5.19
C CYS A 573 45.98 -2.03 4.46
N PRO A 574 47.12 -1.52 3.96
CA PRO A 574 48.15 -2.38 3.36
C PRO A 574 48.52 -3.55 4.28
N SER A 575 48.68 -4.74 3.71
CA SER A 575 48.93 -5.97 4.47
C SER A 575 50.18 -5.83 5.35
N GLY A 576 50.04 -6.17 6.64
CA GLY A 576 51.16 -6.14 7.60
C GLY A 576 51.45 -4.79 8.23
N MET A 577 50.61 -3.76 7.99
CA MET A 577 50.76 -2.43 8.59
C MET A 577 49.53 -2.05 9.45
N THR A 578 49.75 -1.18 10.44
CA THR A 578 48.67 -0.50 11.17
C THR A 578 48.44 0.86 10.51
N CYS A 579 47.20 1.20 10.17
CA CYS A 579 46.87 2.48 9.53
C CYS A 579 46.44 3.54 10.56
N LYS A 580 46.47 4.82 10.16
CA LYS A 580 46.07 5.95 11.03
C LYS A 580 44.65 5.81 11.57
N GLU A 581 44.42 6.19 12.82
CA GLU A 581 43.08 6.35 13.39
C GLU A 581 42.59 7.81 13.28
N PRO A 582 41.27 8.05 13.12
CA PRO A 582 40.19 7.07 13.01
C PRO A 582 40.08 6.46 11.60
N LYS A 583 39.64 5.21 11.53
CA LYS A 583 39.34 4.53 10.26
C LYS A 583 38.25 5.30 9.49
N PRO A 584 38.47 5.65 8.21
CA PRO A 584 37.45 6.27 7.37
C PRO A 584 36.18 5.40 7.31
N SER A 585 35.00 6.04 7.29
CA SER A 585 33.74 5.32 7.20
C SER A 585 33.69 4.46 5.92
N THR A 586 33.28 3.20 6.04
CA THR A 586 33.09 2.28 4.91
C THR A 586 31.75 2.52 4.21
N SER A 587 30.85 3.25 4.84
CA SER A 587 29.53 3.59 4.32
C SER A 587 29.17 5.05 4.62
N LYS A 588 28.24 5.59 3.83
CA LYS A 588 27.57 6.87 4.09
C LYS A 588 26.12 6.82 3.62
N SER A 589 25.24 7.54 4.29
CA SER A 589 23.86 7.70 3.85
C SER A 589 23.78 8.48 2.54
N CYS A 590 22.77 8.15 1.74
CA CYS A 590 22.41 8.84 0.50
C CYS A 590 20.88 8.81 0.35
N VAL A 591 20.34 9.68 -0.49
CA VAL A 591 18.91 9.65 -0.85
C VAL A 591 18.83 9.15 -2.28
N CYS A 592 18.10 8.06 -2.53
CA CYS A 592 17.91 7.60 -3.90
C CYS A 592 17.04 8.57 -4.69
N GLY A 593 17.41 8.79 -5.95
CA GLY A 593 16.55 9.46 -6.91
C GLY A 593 15.32 8.62 -7.26
N HIS A 594 14.35 9.25 -7.92
CA HIS A 594 13.30 8.50 -8.61
C HIS A 594 13.88 7.86 -9.88
N CYS A 595 13.41 6.66 -10.22
CA CYS A 595 13.88 5.95 -11.43
C CYS A 595 13.31 6.50 -12.73
N THR A 596 12.33 7.38 -12.63
CA THR A 596 11.85 8.14 -13.78
C THR A 596 12.91 9.18 -14.12
N ASP A 597 13.63 9.04 -15.22
CA ASP A 597 14.47 10.12 -15.77
C ASP A 597 13.57 11.23 -16.38
N CYS A 598 12.61 11.71 -15.59
CA CYS A 598 11.91 12.95 -15.85
C CYS A 598 12.90 14.05 -15.45
N GLN A 599 13.61 14.61 -16.43
CA GLN A 599 14.34 15.88 -16.32
C GLN A 599 13.41 17.06 -15.89
N ILE A 600 12.12 16.78 -15.68
CA ILE A 600 11.10 17.71 -15.25
C ILE A 600 11.44 18.40 -13.92
N GLN A 601 12.05 17.72 -12.96
CA GLN A 601 12.44 18.35 -11.68
C GLN A 601 13.48 19.46 -11.89
N LEU A 602 14.46 19.21 -12.76
CA LEU A 602 15.46 20.23 -13.12
C LEU A 602 14.82 21.39 -13.88
N VAL A 603 13.91 21.07 -14.81
CA VAL A 603 13.15 22.05 -15.58
C VAL A 603 12.26 22.91 -14.69
N LEU A 604 11.52 22.33 -13.74
CA LEU A 604 10.64 23.03 -12.80
C LEU A 604 11.44 23.92 -11.86
N LYS A 605 12.56 23.44 -11.30
CA LYS A 605 13.48 24.27 -10.49
C LYS A 605 14.05 25.43 -11.30
N GLY A 606 14.43 25.18 -12.55
CA GLY A 606 14.89 26.21 -13.50
C GLY A 606 13.81 27.26 -13.76
N LEU A 607 12.57 26.82 -14.05
CA LEU A 607 11.42 27.69 -14.25
C LEU A 607 11.09 28.52 -13.01
N THR A 608 11.08 27.93 -11.81
CA THR A 608 10.90 28.66 -10.55
C THR A 608 11.95 29.76 -10.40
N ALA A 609 13.23 29.43 -10.57
CA ALA A 609 14.31 30.41 -10.46
C ALA A 609 14.16 31.55 -11.49
N ILE A 610 13.84 31.21 -12.73
CA ILE A 610 13.62 32.17 -13.83
C ILE A 610 12.42 33.08 -13.51
N TYR A 611 11.29 32.54 -13.08
CA TYR A 611 10.11 33.33 -12.74
C TYR A 611 10.33 34.23 -11.53
N MET A 612 11.03 33.76 -10.49
CA MET A 612 11.38 34.60 -9.35
C MET A 612 12.31 35.74 -9.77
N PHE A 613 13.31 35.45 -10.62
CA PHE A 613 14.20 36.47 -11.18
C PHE A 613 13.43 37.49 -12.03
N GLN A 614 12.53 37.06 -12.92
CA GLN A 614 11.69 37.92 -13.74
C GLN A 614 10.75 38.77 -12.88
N GLY A 615 10.12 38.18 -11.87
CA GLY A 615 9.23 38.86 -10.94
C GLY A 615 9.93 39.99 -10.20
N ILE A 616 11.06 39.68 -9.55
CA ILE A 616 11.89 40.67 -8.85
C ILE A 616 12.39 41.75 -9.82
N SER A 617 12.86 41.35 -11.00
CA SER A 617 13.33 42.26 -12.04
C SER A 617 12.26 43.25 -12.52
N CYS A 618 11.04 42.77 -12.74
CA CYS A 618 9.91 43.60 -13.13
C CYS A 618 9.48 44.55 -11.99
N LEU A 619 9.51 44.11 -10.74
CA LEU A 619 9.24 44.99 -9.59
C LEU A 619 10.31 46.07 -9.41
N LEU A 620 11.59 45.74 -9.62
CA LEU A 620 12.67 46.72 -9.60
C LEU A 620 12.52 47.74 -10.74
N LEU A 621 12.14 47.29 -11.94
CA LEU A 621 11.83 48.20 -13.04
C LEU A 621 10.61 49.08 -12.73
N TRP A 622 9.57 48.51 -12.15
CA TRP A 622 8.39 49.28 -11.72
C TRP A 622 8.79 50.37 -10.72
N LEU A 623 9.55 50.02 -9.67
CA LEU A 623 10.06 50.98 -8.69
C LEU A 623 10.95 52.05 -9.34
N ALA A 624 11.78 51.66 -10.31
CA ALA A 624 12.64 52.60 -11.03
C ALA A 624 11.83 53.58 -11.90
N PHE A 625 10.83 53.09 -12.64
CA PHE A 625 9.95 53.96 -13.42
C PHE A 625 9.08 54.84 -12.54
N TRP A 626 8.58 54.29 -11.43
CA TRP A 626 7.86 55.05 -10.42
C TRP A 626 8.74 56.15 -9.82
N ALA A 627 9.99 55.87 -9.48
CA ALA A 627 10.92 56.89 -8.99
C ALA A 627 11.19 57.98 -10.04
N VAL A 628 11.33 57.60 -11.32
CA VAL A 628 11.55 58.55 -12.42
C VAL A 628 10.31 59.42 -12.68
N SER A 629 9.09 58.92 -12.49
CA SER A 629 7.88 59.72 -12.71
C SER A 629 7.63 60.80 -11.64
N TYR A 630 8.32 60.72 -10.50
CA TYR A 630 8.32 61.78 -9.48
C TYR A 630 9.41 62.85 -9.69
N LEU A 631 10.42 62.60 -10.54
CA LEU A 631 11.47 63.59 -10.82
C LEU A 631 10.91 64.75 -11.63
N LYS A 632 11.11 65.98 -11.15
CA LYS A 632 10.76 67.19 -11.91
C LYS A 632 11.78 67.43 -13.02
N GLU A 633 11.35 68.12 -14.09
CA GLU A 633 12.22 68.45 -15.24
C GLU A 633 13.51 69.18 -14.83
N ASP A 634 13.46 70.01 -13.79
CA ASP A 634 14.63 70.75 -13.28
C ASP A 634 15.68 69.81 -12.65
N GLU A 635 15.25 68.74 -11.96
CA GLU A 635 16.14 67.75 -11.31
C GLU A 635 16.79 66.80 -12.31
N LEU A 636 16.22 66.66 -13.51
CA LEU A 636 16.83 65.93 -14.62
C LEU A 636 18.03 66.67 -15.22
N SER A 637 18.16 67.99 -14.98
CA SER A 637 19.30 68.77 -15.47
C SER A 637 20.56 68.61 -14.60
N GLU A 638 20.42 68.41 -13.28
CA GLU A 638 21.51 68.15 -12.33
C GLU A 638 21.61 66.66 -11.99
N MET A 639 22.05 65.85 -12.96
CA MET A 639 22.13 64.39 -12.76
C MET A 639 23.24 64.00 -11.78
N SER A 640 22.85 63.70 -10.53
CA SER A 640 23.68 62.99 -9.56
C SER A 640 24.12 61.61 -10.10
N CYS A 641 25.18 61.03 -9.53
CA CYS A 641 25.67 59.71 -9.94
C CYS A 641 24.57 58.63 -9.85
N GLY A 642 23.66 58.74 -8.87
CA GLY A 642 22.54 57.82 -8.67
C GLY A 642 21.52 57.85 -9.82
N THR A 643 21.15 59.03 -10.33
CA THR A 643 20.20 59.13 -11.46
C THR A 643 20.80 58.62 -12.76
N LYS A 644 22.13 58.75 -12.95
CA LYS A 644 22.84 58.13 -14.08
C LYS A 644 22.80 56.60 -14.02
N PHE A 645 23.02 56.02 -12.84
CA PHE A 645 22.92 54.57 -12.65
C PHE A 645 21.49 54.07 -12.89
N LEU A 646 20.49 54.79 -12.36
CA LEU A 646 19.07 54.49 -12.57
C LEU A 646 18.70 54.53 -14.06
N GLY A 647 19.18 55.54 -14.80
CA GLY A 647 18.98 55.62 -16.25
C GLY A 647 19.62 54.46 -17.01
N CYS A 648 20.84 54.05 -16.63
CA CYS A 648 21.50 52.87 -17.20
C CYS A 648 20.70 51.59 -16.91
N PHE A 649 20.25 51.43 -15.67
CA PHE A 649 19.42 50.30 -15.23
C PHE A 649 18.11 50.23 -16.03
N CYS A 650 17.35 51.32 -16.12
CA CYS A 650 16.10 51.40 -16.89
C CYS A 650 16.29 51.13 -18.39
N LYS A 651 17.51 51.30 -18.93
CA LYS A 651 17.82 51.04 -20.34
C LYS A 651 18.25 49.60 -20.61
N VAL A 652 19.11 49.03 -19.78
CA VAL A 652 19.71 47.71 -20.00
C VAL A 652 18.81 46.59 -19.46
N TRP A 653 18.20 46.80 -18.29
CA TRP A 653 17.46 45.77 -17.58
C TRP A 653 16.22 45.25 -18.32
N PRO A 654 15.42 46.07 -19.03
CA PRO A 654 14.30 45.55 -19.82
C PRO A 654 14.75 44.59 -20.93
N VAL A 655 15.93 44.83 -21.54
CA VAL A 655 16.49 43.93 -22.56
C VAL A 655 16.84 42.57 -21.95
N LEU A 656 17.44 42.58 -20.75
CA LEU A 656 17.74 41.35 -20.02
C LEU A 656 16.46 40.57 -19.70
N VAL A 657 15.42 41.24 -19.17
CA VAL A 657 14.12 40.60 -18.89
C VAL A 657 13.54 39.96 -20.14
N ARG A 658 13.60 40.62 -21.30
CA ARG A 658 13.13 40.04 -22.58
C ARG A 658 13.90 38.79 -22.98
N ILE A 659 15.24 38.79 -22.87
CA ILE A 659 16.05 37.59 -23.16
C ILE A 659 15.60 36.43 -22.27
N VAL A 660 15.39 36.70 -20.98
CA VAL A 660 14.93 35.69 -20.03
C VAL A 660 13.53 35.19 -20.40
N VAL A 661 12.62 36.04 -20.88
CA VAL A 661 11.28 35.62 -21.37
C VAL A 661 11.36 34.61 -22.52
N TYR A 662 12.35 34.72 -23.43
CA TYR A 662 12.54 33.69 -24.46
C TYR A 662 13.04 32.38 -23.90
N VAL A 663 13.96 32.42 -22.93
CA VAL A 663 14.41 31.21 -22.24
C VAL A 663 13.23 30.56 -21.53
N THR A 664 12.38 31.34 -20.85
CA THR A 664 11.12 30.86 -20.26
C THR A 664 10.25 30.19 -21.31
N LEU A 665 10.04 30.81 -22.48
CA LEU A 665 9.24 30.24 -23.57
C LEU A 665 9.76 28.87 -24.02
N CYS A 666 11.08 28.68 -24.15
CA CYS A 666 11.66 27.37 -24.47
C CYS A 666 11.27 26.31 -23.42
N PHE A 667 11.32 26.65 -22.13
CA PHE A 667 10.89 25.76 -21.06
C PHE A 667 9.37 25.49 -21.10
N VAL A 668 8.54 26.50 -21.37
CA VAL A 668 7.08 26.32 -21.50
C VAL A 668 6.74 25.37 -22.65
N LEU A 669 7.40 25.54 -23.81
CA LEU A 669 7.22 24.65 -24.96
C LEU A 669 7.69 23.23 -24.63
N PHE A 670 8.81 23.09 -23.92
CA PHE A 670 9.31 21.78 -23.48
C PHE A 670 8.32 21.08 -22.54
N ILE A 671 7.82 21.78 -21.50
CA ILE A 671 6.81 21.22 -20.60
C ILE A 671 5.55 20.84 -21.38
N SER A 672 5.07 21.71 -22.26
CA SER A 672 3.89 21.45 -23.07
C SER A 672 4.08 20.20 -23.94
N PHE A 673 5.27 20.02 -24.54
CA PHE A 673 5.60 18.83 -25.32
C PHE A 673 5.63 17.54 -24.48
N VAL A 674 6.20 17.59 -23.27
CA VAL A 674 6.26 16.44 -22.34
C VAL A 674 4.88 16.04 -21.84
N VAL A 675 3.96 17.00 -21.69
CA VAL A 675 2.62 16.78 -21.17
C VAL A 675 1.67 16.20 -22.23
N ILE A 676 1.89 16.49 -23.52
CA ILE A 676 1.02 16.00 -24.60
C ILE A 676 1.06 14.47 -24.68
N PRO A 677 -0.09 13.78 -24.53
CA PRO A 677 -0.15 12.34 -24.57
C PRO A 677 0.08 11.86 -26.01
N GLY A 678 0.86 10.80 -26.18
CA GLY A 678 1.10 10.17 -27.48
C GLY A 678 2.41 10.55 -28.18
N THR A 679 3.24 11.43 -27.59
CA THR A 679 4.59 11.69 -28.12
C THR A 679 5.54 10.51 -27.93
N GLY A 680 5.19 9.53 -27.07
CA GLY A 680 6.04 8.40 -26.68
C GLY A 680 7.23 8.82 -25.81
N TYR A 681 7.51 10.12 -25.74
CA TYR A 681 8.58 10.72 -24.98
C TYR A 681 8.10 10.96 -23.56
N MET A 682 8.44 10.02 -22.66
CA MET A 682 8.11 10.07 -21.23
C MET A 682 6.60 9.99 -20.89
N ASN A 683 5.89 9.00 -21.44
CA ASN A 683 4.46 8.76 -21.16
C ASN A 683 4.12 8.77 -19.64
N LEU A 684 5.04 8.34 -18.77
CA LEU A 684 4.87 8.42 -17.32
C LEU A 684 4.75 9.85 -16.78
N CYS A 685 5.54 10.81 -17.27
CA CYS A 685 5.48 12.17 -16.73
C CYS A 685 4.16 12.85 -17.15
N SER A 686 3.52 12.39 -18.22
CA SER A 686 2.20 12.89 -18.67
C SER A 686 1.03 12.42 -17.80
N SER A 687 1.20 11.41 -16.92
CA SER A 687 0.12 10.96 -16.03
C SER A 687 -0.03 11.83 -14.78
N VAL A 688 0.91 12.74 -14.53
CA VAL A 688 0.86 13.65 -13.39
C VAL A 688 -0.14 14.78 -13.66
N GLU A 689 -1.32 14.72 -13.04
CA GLU A 689 -2.38 15.74 -13.21
C GLU A 689 -1.90 17.15 -12.84
N SER A 690 -1.07 17.27 -11.80
CA SER A 690 -0.52 18.57 -11.38
C SER A 690 0.39 19.20 -12.42
N LEU A 691 1.11 18.39 -13.22
CA LEU A 691 1.96 18.87 -14.31
C LEU A 691 1.12 19.40 -15.48
N TRP A 692 0.00 18.73 -15.79
CA TRP A 692 -0.97 19.20 -16.78
C TRP A 692 -1.57 20.55 -16.40
N MET A 693 -2.06 20.66 -15.17
CA MET A 693 -2.63 21.90 -14.66
C MET A 693 -1.60 23.03 -14.69
N LEU A 694 -0.36 22.76 -14.29
CA LEU A 694 0.74 23.72 -14.38
C LEU A 694 1.01 24.16 -15.83
N ALA A 695 1.10 23.22 -16.76
CA ALA A 695 1.37 23.50 -18.17
C ALA A 695 0.27 24.38 -18.80
N ILE A 696 -1.01 24.09 -18.49
CA ILE A 696 -2.15 24.90 -18.94
C ILE A 696 -2.09 26.30 -18.35
N VAL A 697 -1.92 26.42 -17.02
CA VAL A 697 -1.86 27.72 -16.34
C VAL A 697 -0.73 28.57 -16.88
N ILE A 698 0.48 28.01 -16.99
CA ILE A 698 1.64 28.71 -17.54
C ILE A 698 1.40 29.15 -18.98
N SER A 699 0.85 28.27 -19.82
CA SER A 699 0.58 28.58 -21.24
C SER A 699 -0.45 29.70 -21.39
N VAL A 700 -1.55 29.65 -20.63
CA VAL A 700 -2.57 30.71 -20.61
C VAL A 700 -1.97 32.03 -20.14
N CYS A 701 -1.23 32.03 -19.03
CA CYS A 701 -0.56 33.23 -18.53
C CYS A 701 0.44 33.79 -19.54
N PHE A 702 1.19 32.94 -20.24
CA PHE A 702 2.13 33.37 -21.27
C PHE A 702 1.40 34.02 -22.46
N VAL A 703 0.28 33.45 -22.92
CA VAL A 703 -0.54 34.06 -23.99
C VAL A 703 -1.10 35.41 -23.55
N LEU A 704 -1.57 35.53 -22.30
CA LEU A 704 -2.05 36.80 -21.75
C LEU A 704 -0.94 37.85 -21.66
N GLN A 705 0.27 37.46 -21.24
CA GLN A 705 1.44 38.35 -21.21
C GLN A 705 1.84 38.81 -22.60
N LEU A 706 1.80 37.91 -23.59
CA LEU A 706 2.10 38.22 -24.98
C LEU A 706 1.05 39.20 -25.55
N ALA A 707 -0.23 38.97 -25.29
CA ALA A 707 -1.31 39.89 -25.67
C ALA A 707 -1.13 41.27 -25.01
N ALA A 708 -0.83 41.31 -23.71
CA ALA A 708 -0.56 42.55 -22.98
C ALA A 708 0.65 43.30 -23.56
N GLY A 709 1.73 42.58 -23.91
CA GLY A 709 2.90 43.15 -24.57
C GLY A 709 2.58 43.77 -25.93
N ILE A 710 1.76 43.09 -26.75
CA ILE A 710 1.31 43.62 -28.05
C ILE A 710 0.46 44.88 -27.87
N ILE A 711 -0.45 44.90 -26.89
CA ILE A 711 -1.30 46.07 -26.59
C ILE A 711 -0.43 47.25 -26.14
N MET A 712 0.53 47.01 -25.24
CA MET A 712 1.44 48.06 -24.75
C MET A 712 2.31 48.64 -25.86
N LYS A 713 2.76 47.82 -26.82
CA LYS A 713 3.55 48.27 -27.96
C LYS A 713 2.81 49.23 -28.89
N ARG A 714 1.47 49.20 -28.91
CA ARG A 714 0.65 50.13 -29.70
C ARG A 714 0.48 51.49 -29.05
N LYS A 715 0.78 51.64 -27.75
CA LYS A 715 0.67 52.91 -27.06
C LYS A 715 1.94 53.76 -27.27
N PRO A 716 1.80 55.09 -27.38
CA PRO A 716 2.95 55.97 -27.47
C PRO A 716 3.81 55.81 -26.21
N MET A 717 5.08 55.49 -26.40
CA MET A 717 6.05 55.44 -25.30
C MET A 717 6.32 56.85 -24.79
N PRO A 718 6.57 57.02 -23.48
CA PRO A 718 6.95 58.32 -22.97
C PRO A 718 8.26 58.78 -23.62
N PRO A 719 8.43 60.10 -23.87
CA PRO A 719 9.50 60.65 -24.69
C PRO A 719 10.92 60.32 -24.18
N TRP A 720 11.09 60.14 -22.87
CA TRP A 720 12.37 59.73 -22.28
C TRP A 720 12.79 58.29 -22.61
N LEU A 721 11.87 57.45 -23.09
CA LEU A 721 12.13 56.07 -23.50
C LEU A 721 12.33 55.92 -25.02
N HIS A 722 12.18 57.01 -25.79
CA HIS A 722 12.38 56.97 -27.23
C HIS A 722 13.87 56.76 -27.56
N ASN A 723 14.22 55.53 -27.94
CA ASN A 723 15.49 55.28 -28.60
C ASN A 723 15.42 55.80 -30.03
N SER A 724 16.40 56.62 -30.45
CA SER A 724 16.58 56.92 -31.87
C SER A 724 16.86 55.61 -32.60
N VAL A 725 15.95 55.26 -33.52
CA VAL A 725 16.04 54.00 -34.26
C VAL A 725 17.23 54.09 -35.22
N LYS A 726 18.37 53.51 -34.84
CA LYS A 726 19.49 53.33 -35.76
C LYS A 726 19.18 52.15 -36.69
N SER A 727 19.00 52.43 -37.99
CA SER A 727 18.82 51.39 -39.00
C SER A 727 20.12 50.60 -39.15
N GLY A 728 20.04 49.27 -39.12
CA GLY A 728 21.21 48.40 -39.22
C GLY A 728 20.87 46.93 -38.93
N ILE A 729 21.83 46.03 -39.19
CA ILE A 729 21.69 44.57 -39.04
C ILE A 729 21.23 44.15 -37.63
N ALA A 730 21.63 44.91 -36.59
CA ALA A 730 21.17 44.70 -35.22
C ALA A 730 19.64 44.83 -35.07
N THR A 731 18.97 45.65 -35.88
CA THR A 731 17.50 45.77 -35.89
C THR A 731 16.82 44.51 -36.42
N LEU A 732 17.45 43.82 -37.37
CA LEU A 732 16.91 42.60 -37.97
C LEU A 732 17.13 41.38 -37.04
N LEU A 733 18.31 41.27 -36.42
CA LEU A 733 18.59 40.27 -35.38
C LEU A 733 17.72 40.47 -34.12
N MET A 734 17.40 41.72 -33.76
CA MET A 734 16.54 42.04 -32.61
C MET A 734 15.04 42.07 -32.97
N ALA A 735 14.65 41.86 -34.23
CA ALA A 735 13.24 41.92 -34.64
C ALA A 735 12.34 40.92 -33.88
N PRO A 736 12.77 39.65 -33.64
CA PRO A 736 12.01 38.73 -32.80
C PRO A 736 11.91 39.25 -31.37
N ILE A 737 13.04 39.70 -30.79
CA ILE A 737 13.14 40.24 -29.41
C ILE A 737 12.29 41.51 -29.21
N ARG A 738 12.07 42.27 -30.28
CA ARG A 738 11.18 43.44 -30.30
C ARG A 738 9.71 43.07 -30.49
N ALA A 739 9.39 41.84 -30.86
CA ALA A 739 8.00 41.40 -31.03
C ALA A 739 7.30 41.18 -29.68
N ILE A 740 8.05 40.84 -28.64
CA ILE A 740 7.52 40.51 -27.31
C ILE A 740 7.88 41.61 -26.30
N GLY A 741 6.85 42.31 -25.80
CA GLY A 741 6.96 43.33 -24.75
C GLY A 741 7.18 44.77 -25.25
N PRO A 742 6.91 45.77 -24.39
CA PRO A 742 7.17 47.19 -24.64
C PRO A 742 8.67 47.49 -24.62
#